data_AF-A0A2V5R680-F1
#
_entry.id   AF-A0A2V5R680-F1
#
_cell.length_a   1.000
_cell.length_b   1.000
_cell.length_c   1.000
_cell.angle_alpha   90.00
_cell.angle_beta   90.00
_cell.angle_gamma   90.00
#
_symmetry.space_group_name_H-M   'P 1'
#
loop_
_entity.id
_entity.type
_entity.pdbx_description
1 polymer ?
#
loop_
_entity_poly.entity_id
_entity_poly.type
_entity_poly.pdbx_seq_one_letter_code
_entity_poly.pdbx_strand_id
1 'polypeptide(L)'
;MHASASPVWPPAGIALAALLLLGYRAWPAIFIGAFLVNVTTAGNVATSFAIATGNTLEALASAWLVNRFADGTNVFNRPQGVFKFALAAAISTVISPAFGVTSLAVAGFADWTNYGAIWLTWWLGDATGDLVFTPLVLLWSVVSKRHWNKKEAAEVGALLLLLILFGGFVFGGRLEISERNYPIAFICGPIVIWTAFRFTQRETATGIFILFAIAVWGTLHGFGPFVRKTENQSLLVLQSWTAVLTITAMALCAGMAERRRVEEELQRQKVVVESANRTKDHFLAMLSHELRTPLTPVLSALESLDTEPADTEDTKSALAMIRRNIELETQLIDDLLDFTRISRDKMQLRFAPVDAHLAVSNVVEICRAEAESKRLHVHLNLRANTHHVAADGAKFQQIIWNLFKNAIKFTPEDGEIAISSSNPSTEILTIRMRDYGIGMEREVMQRIFDPFEQGNRSVERRFGGLGLGLAISKSLAQAHGGTLTAKSEGRDRGSTFVLSMPALSAAEVLTVPPKATSEASQQGLKILFVDDHQDTCAALEKLLVRRGHLVATTHNVRSAMEEAVRNKFDLLISDIALPDGSGLDLMMQLRAISKIPGIAISGFGNNGDIERSLQAGFSDHLIKPIKLDDLEAAIERVIAG
;
A
#
# COMPACT_ATOMS: atom_id res chain seq x y z
N MET A 1 -11.19 -70.98 -2.80
CA MET A 1 -10.88 -69.54 -2.73
C MET A 1 -11.54 -68.87 -3.93
N HIS A 2 -12.47 -67.94 -3.73
CA HIS A 2 -13.03 -67.18 -4.84
C HIS A 2 -12.00 -66.16 -5.34
N ALA A 3 -11.79 -66.13 -6.65
CA ALA A 3 -10.74 -65.40 -7.36
C ALA A 3 -10.95 -63.88 -7.46
N SER A 4 -11.61 -63.24 -6.48
CA SER A 4 -12.00 -61.83 -6.61
C SER A 4 -11.70 -60.95 -5.39
N ALA A 5 -11.01 -61.47 -4.37
CA ALA A 5 -10.46 -60.60 -3.33
C ALA A 5 -9.16 -59.97 -3.83
N SER A 6 -9.25 -58.81 -4.50
CA SER A 6 -8.07 -58.06 -4.88
C SER A 6 -7.42 -57.46 -3.62
N PRO A 7 -6.13 -57.70 -3.37
CA PRO A 7 -5.38 -57.15 -2.24
C PRO A 7 -5.34 -55.62 -2.17
N VAL A 8 -5.62 -54.95 -3.28
CA VAL A 8 -5.66 -53.50 -3.41
C VAL A 8 -6.77 -53.22 -4.41
N TRP A 9 -7.59 -52.21 -4.14
CA TRP A 9 -8.62 -51.80 -5.08
C TRP A 9 -8.35 -50.38 -5.61
N PRO A 10 -7.46 -50.23 -6.62
CA PRO A 10 -7.24 -48.94 -7.30
C PRO A 10 -8.53 -48.25 -7.79
N PRO A 11 -9.57 -48.98 -8.24
CA PRO A 11 -10.80 -48.35 -8.69
C PRO A 11 -11.50 -47.47 -7.65
N ALA A 12 -11.41 -47.78 -6.35
CA ALA A 12 -12.00 -46.95 -5.29
C ALA A 12 -11.43 -45.52 -5.32
N GLY A 13 -10.09 -45.39 -5.20
CA GLY A 13 -9.45 -44.08 -5.20
C GLY A 13 -9.54 -43.34 -6.53
N ILE A 14 -9.57 -44.05 -7.67
CA ILE A 14 -9.79 -43.44 -8.98
C ILE A 14 -11.23 -42.92 -9.09
N ALA A 15 -12.22 -43.68 -8.62
CA ALA A 15 -13.63 -43.27 -8.61
C ALA A 15 -13.86 -42.05 -7.72
N LEU A 16 -13.26 -42.03 -6.53
CA LEU A 16 -13.27 -40.87 -5.64
C LEU A 16 -12.65 -39.63 -6.31
N ALA A 17 -11.44 -39.76 -6.88
CA ALA A 17 -10.80 -38.66 -7.59
C ALA A 17 -11.65 -38.16 -8.76
N ALA A 18 -12.26 -39.07 -9.54
CA ALA A 18 -13.13 -38.72 -10.65
C ALA A 18 -14.36 -37.94 -10.19
N LEU A 19 -15.00 -38.30 -9.08
CA LEU A 19 -16.13 -37.55 -8.52
C LEU A 19 -15.74 -36.18 -7.97
N LEU A 20 -14.54 -36.04 -7.40
CA LEU A 20 -14.03 -34.74 -6.94
C LEU A 20 -13.69 -33.81 -8.12
N LEU A 21 -13.18 -34.36 -9.23
CA LEU A 21 -12.75 -33.58 -10.40
C LEU A 21 -13.89 -33.29 -11.40
N LEU A 22 -14.71 -34.29 -11.70
CA LEU A 22 -15.79 -34.22 -12.70
C LEU A 22 -17.16 -33.96 -12.07
N GLY A 23 -17.24 -33.96 -10.73
CA GLY A 23 -18.48 -33.81 -9.98
C GLY A 23 -19.32 -35.09 -9.93
N TYR A 24 -20.42 -35.03 -9.18
CA TYR A 24 -21.30 -36.18 -8.93
C TYR A 24 -21.91 -36.80 -10.20
N ARG A 25 -21.91 -36.09 -11.33
CA ARG A 25 -22.46 -36.60 -12.61
C ARG A 25 -21.69 -37.79 -13.18
N ALA A 26 -20.47 -38.05 -12.70
CA ALA A 26 -19.68 -39.20 -13.13
C ALA A 26 -20.14 -40.54 -12.53
N TRP A 27 -21.08 -40.55 -11.57
CA TRP A 27 -21.52 -41.78 -10.89
C TRP A 27 -22.01 -42.90 -11.82
N PRO A 28 -22.73 -42.66 -12.94
CA PRO A 28 -23.20 -43.74 -13.80
C PRO A 28 -22.03 -44.48 -14.47
N ALA A 29 -20.96 -43.77 -14.81
CA ALA A 29 -19.76 -44.37 -15.40
C ALA A 29 -19.04 -45.29 -14.39
N ILE A 30 -18.99 -44.88 -13.12
CA ILE A 30 -18.43 -45.69 -12.02
C ILE A 30 -19.27 -46.96 -11.84
N PHE A 31 -20.59 -46.83 -11.80
CA PHE A 31 -21.50 -47.96 -11.67
C PHE A 31 -21.35 -48.95 -12.84
N ILE A 32 -21.41 -48.46 -14.08
CA ILE A 32 -21.28 -49.29 -15.28
C ILE A 32 -19.93 -49.99 -15.30
N GLY A 33 -18.84 -49.27 -15.02
CA GLY A 33 -17.49 -49.85 -14.96
C GLY A 33 -17.37 -50.95 -13.91
N ALA A 34 -17.84 -50.68 -12.69
CA ALA A 34 -17.84 -51.67 -11.61
C ALA A 34 -18.72 -52.88 -11.94
N PHE A 35 -19.90 -52.68 -12.53
CA PHE A 35 -20.80 -53.76 -12.92
C PHE A 35 -20.19 -54.66 -14.00
N LEU A 36 -19.61 -54.06 -15.05
CA LEU A 36 -18.99 -54.80 -16.15
C LEU A 36 -17.81 -55.65 -15.66
N VAL A 37 -16.93 -55.08 -14.83
CA VAL A 37 -15.78 -55.82 -14.27
C VAL A 37 -16.24 -57.00 -13.41
N ASN A 38 -17.24 -56.78 -12.54
CA ASN A 38 -17.70 -57.83 -11.64
C ASN A 38 -18.47 -58.93 -12.40
N VAL A 39 -19.30 -58.58 -13.38
CA VAL A 39 -20.05 -59.60 -14.14
C VAL A 39 -19.12 -60.47 -14.98
N THR A 40 -18.04 -59.91 -15.52
CA THR A 40 -17.03 -60.70 -16.26
C THR A 40 -16.15 -61.56 -15.36
N THR A 41 -16.04 -61.23 -14.07
CA THR A 41 -15.14 -61.93 -13.13
C THR A 41 -15.87 -62.98 -12.29
N ALA A 42 -17.02 -62.62 -11.72
CA ALA A 42 -17.81 -63.48 -10.83
C ALA A 42 -18.93 -64.24 -11.55
N GLY A 43 -19.32 -63.82 -12.77
CA GLY A 43 -20.33 -64.48 -13.61
C GLY A 43 -21.78 -64.39 -13.11
N ASN A 44 -22.03 -63.88 -11.89
CA ASN A 44 -23.37 -63.72 -11.33
C ASN A 44 -23.82 -62.25 -11.42
N VAL A 45 -24.92 -62.03 -12.16
CA VAL A 45 -25.48 -60.69 -12.40
C VAL A 45 -25.97 -60.02 -11.12
N ALA A 46 -26.60 -60.76 -10.21
CA ALA A 46 -27.18 -60.22 -8.99
C ALA A 46 -26.11 -59.74 -7.99
N THR A 47 -25.07 -60.55 -7.77
CA THR A 47 -23.95 -60.14 -6.90
C THR A 47 -23.13 -59.02 -7.55
N SER A 48 -22.95 -59.05 -8.87
CA SER A 48 -22.26 -57.98 -9.61
C SER A 48 -22.99 -56.64 -9.52
N PHE A 49 -24.32 -56.64 -9.57
CA PHE A 49 -25.14 -55.44 -9.38
C PHE A 49 -25.01 -54.90 -7.95
N ALA A 50 -25.03 -55.77 -6.94
CA ALA A 50 -24.85 -55.37 -5.54
C ALA A 50 -23.47 -54.78 -5.28
N ILE A 51 -22.39 -55.41 -5.78
CA ILE A 51 -21.02 -54.89 -5.66
C ILE A 51 -20.89 -53.54 -6.37
N ALA A 52 -21.41 -53.40 -7.60
CA ALA A 52 -21.37 -52.14 -8.33
C ALA A 52 -22.12 -51.01 -7.60
N THR A 53 -23.26 -51.33 -6.97
CA THR A 53 -24.01 -50.41 -6.13
C THR A 53 -23.17 -49.96 -4.93
N GLY A 54 -22.56 -50.92 -4.21
CA GLY A 54 -21.67 -50.66 -3.07
C GLY A 54 -20.51 -49.73 -3.42
N ASN A 55 -19.74 -50.06 -4.47
CA ASN A 55 -18.59 -49.27 -4.93
C ASN A 55 -19.00 -47.84 -5.34
N THR A 56 -20.17 -47.69 -5.98
CA THR A 56 -20.66 -46.38 -6.40
C THR A 56 -21.11 -45.53 -5.22
N LEU A 57 -21.83 -46.14 -4.26
CA LEU A 57 -22.28 -45.46 -3.05
C LEU A 57 -21.12 -45.06 -2.14
N GLU A 58 -20.11 -45.92 -2.03
CA GLU A 58 -18.83 -45.57 -1.39
C GLU A 58 -18.25 -44.31 -2.02
N ALA A 59 -17.97 -44.33 -3.32
CA ALA A 59 -17.32 -43.20 -3.99
C ALA A 59 -18.12 -41.90 -3.84
N LEU A 60 -19.46 -41.98 -3.91
CA LEU A 60 -20.37 -40.85 -3.68
C LEU A 60 -20.29 -40.34 -2.24
N ALA A 61 -20.30 -41.23 -1.25
CA ALA A 61 -20.18 -40.88 0.16
C ALA A 61 -18.81 -40.28 0.48
N SER A 62 -17.72 -40.87 -0.05
CA SER A 62 -16.36 -40.35 0.05
C SER A 62 -16.28 -38.93 -0.51
N ALA A 63 -16.78 -38.71 -1.74
CA ALA A 63 -16.76 -37.40 -2.37
C ALA A 63 -17.61 -36.38 -1.60
N TRP A 64 -18.75 -36.80 -1.06
CA TRP A 64 -19.60 -35.94 -0.22
C TRP A 64 -18.91 -35.53 1.08
N LEU A 65 -18.30 -36.48 1.80
CA LEU A 65 -17.58 -36.21 3.04
C LEU A 65 -16.37 -35.29 2.79
N VAL A 66 -15.61 -35.53 1.73
CA VAL A 66 -14.43 -34.73 1.37
C VAL A 66 -14.82 -33.32 0.95
N ASN A 67 -15.85 -33.16 0.12
CA ASN A 67 -16.36 -31.84 -0.26
C ASN A 67 -16.95 -31.08 0.94
N ARG A 68 -17.63 -31.77 1.86
CA ARG A 68 -18.29 -31.15 3.00
C ARG A 68 -17.32 -30.72 4.10
N PHE A 69 -16.33 -31.54 4.41
CA PHE A 69 -15.51 -31.36 5.60
C PHE A 69 -14.03 -31.04 5.30
N ALA A 70 -13.53 -31.40 4.12
CA ALA A 70 -12.11 -31.41 3.79
C ALA A 70 -11.73 -30.54 2.58
N ASP A 71 -12.61 -29.62 2.14
CA ASP A 71 -12.35 -28.63 1.08
C ASP A 71 -12.16 -29.24 -0.33
N GLY A 72 -12.80 -30.39 -0.60
CA GLY A 72 -12.94 -30.94 -1.95
C GLY A 72 -11.61 -31.19 -2.66
N THR A 73 -11.40 -30.57 -3.83
CA THR A 73 -10.16 -30.70 -4.60
C THR A 73 -8.93 -30.08 -3.94
N ASN A 74 -9.11 -29.24 -2.92
CA ASN A 74 -8.02 -28.59 -2.20
C ASN A 74 -7.58 -29.34 -0.94
N VAL A 75 -8.09 -30.56 -0.74
CA VAL A 75 -7.93 -31.34 0.49
C VAL A 75 -6.49 -31.57 0.94
N PHE A 76 -5.53 -31.64 0.01
CA PHE A 76 -4.11 -31.85 0.33
C PHE A 76 -3.30 -30.55 0.51
N ASN A 77 -3.95 -29.38 0.51
CA ASN A 77 -3.27 -28.11 0.73
C ASN A 77 -2.89 -27.85 2.18
N ARG A 78 -3.58 -28.49 3.14
CA ARG A 78 -3.36 -28.31 4.58
C ARG A 78 -3.27 -29.66 5.31
N PRO A 79 -2.48 -29.77 6.39
CA PRO A 79 -2.40 -31.00 7.18
C PRO A 79 -3.76 -31.49 7.68
N GLN A 80 -4.62 -30.58 8.16
CA GLN A 80 -5.95 -30.96 8.66
C GLN A 80 -6.83 -31.54 7.55
N GLY A 81 -6.65 -31.09 6.30
CA GLY A 81 -7.35 -31.65 5.14
C GLY A 81 -6.96 -33.10 4.89
N VAL A 82 -5.66 -33.44 5.00
CA VAL A 82 -5.17 -34.82 4.88
C VAL A 82 -5.78 -35.75 5.93
N PHE A 83 -5.84 -35.32 7.20
CA PHE A 83 -6.45 -36.14 8.26
C PHE A 83 -7.96 -36.32 8.07
N LYS A 84 -8.67 -35.26 7.68
CA LYS A 84 -10.10 -35.33 7.37
C LYS A 84 -10.39 -36.22 6.17
N PHE A 85 -9.53 -36.18 5.15
CA PHE A 85 -9.58 -37.08 4.00
C PHE A 85 -9.42 -38.54 4.42
N ALA A 86 -8.39 -38.84 5.20
CA ALA A 86 -8.14 -40.19 5.67
C ALA A 86 -9.30 -40.74 6.50
N LEU A 87 -9.90 -39.91 7.37
CA LEU A 87 -11.09 -40.27 8.13
C LEU A 87 -12.31 -40.48 7.23
N ALA A 88 -12.52 -39.58 6.25
CA ALA A 88 -13.61 -39.70 5.30
C ALA A 88 -13.52 -40.99 4.48
N ALA A 89 -12.33 -41.31 3.95
CA ALA A 89 -12.04 -42.54 3.23
C ALA A 89 -12.33 -43.77 4.12
N ALA A 90 -11.77 -43.83 5.32
CA ALA A 90 -11.97 -44.97 6.22
C ALA A 90 -13.44 -45.22 6.62
N ILE A 91 -14.26 -44.16 6.74
CA ILE A 91 -15.69 -44.28 7.07
C ILE A 91 -16.53 -44.68 5.84
N SER A 92 -16.28 -44.04 4.71
CA SER A 92 -17.05 -44.27 3.48
C SER A 92 -16.81 -45.64 2.88
N THR A 93 -15.58 -46.16 2.98
CA THR A 93 -15.20 -47.48 2.44
C THR A 93 -15.79 -48.66 3.20
N VAL A 94 -16.54 -48.42 4.28
CA VAL A 94 -17.36 -49.45 4.94
C VAL A 94 -18.51 -49.90 4.03
N ILE A 95 -18.95 -49.04 3.10
CA ILE A 95 -20.12 -49.25 2.25
C ILE A 95 -19.87 -50.36 1.22
N SER A 96 -18.76 -50.33 0.48
CA SER A 96 -18.47 -51.34 -0.56
C SER A 96 -18.46 -52.77 0.00
N PRO A 97 -17.68 -53.10 1.06
CA PRO A 97 -17.66 -54.45 1.61
C PRO A 97 -19.00 -54.87 2.22
N ALA A 98 -19.77 -53.93 2.79
CA ALA A 98 -21.10 -54.21 3.32
C ALA A 98 -22.07 -54.68 2.23
N PHE A 99 -21.99 -54.14 1.01
CA PHE A 99 -22.78 -54.62 -0.12
C PHE A 99 -22.14 -55.86 -0.77
N GLY A 100 -20.85 -55.79 -1.07
CA GLY A 100 -20.13 -56.81 -1.81
C GLY A 100 -20.03 -58.13 -1.07
N VAL A 101 -19.41 -58.14 0.12
CA VAL A 101 -19.19 -59.36 0.90
C VAL A 101 -20.52 -59.97 1.36
N THR A 102 -21.49 -59.15 1.76
CA THR A 102 -22.84 -59.64 2.10
C THR A 102 -23.53 -60.28 0.91
N SER A 103 -23.48 -59.66 -0.27
CA SER A 103 -24.10 -60.24 -1.46
C SER A 103 -23.48 -61.58 -1.86
N LEU A 104 -22.15 -61.72 -1.73
CA LEU A 104 -21.45 -62.97 -1.98
C LEU A 104 -21.80 -64.04 -0.94
N ALA A 105 -21.91 -63.68 0.34
CA ALA A 105 -22.27 -64.60 1.41
C ALA A 105 -23.71 -65.12 1.28
N VAL A 106 -24.65 -64.22 0.96
CA VAL A 106 -26.07 -64.56 0.73
C VAL A 106 -26.23 -65.43 -0.52
N ALA A 107 -25.47 -65.16 -1.59
CA ALA A 107 -25.51 -65.96 -2.81
C ALA A 107 -24.73 -67.29 -2.72
N GLY A 108 -24.15 -67.61 -1.56
CA GLY A 108 -23.42 -68.86 -1.32
C GLY A 108 -22.00 -68.88 -1.91
N PHE A 109 -21.48 -67.74 -2.35
CA PHE A 109 -20.10 -67.57 -2.85
C PHE A 109 -19.12 -67.13 -1.75
N ALA A 110 -19.53 -66.95 -0.51
CA ALA A 110 -18.64 -66.71 0.61
C ALA A 110 -19.13 -67.43 1.85
N ASP A 111 -18.20 -68.04 2.59
CA ASP A 111 -18.53 -68.71 3.84
C ASP A 111 -18.73 -67.69 4.96
N TRP A 112 -19.89 -67.76 5.63
CA TRP A 112 -20.24 -66.93 6.78
C TRP A 112 -19.23 -67.03 7.92
N THR A 113 -18.54 -68.17 8.07
CA THR A 113 -17.48 -68.33 9.09
C THR A 113 -16.28 -67.42 8.84
N ASN A 114 -16.01 -67.09 7.58
CA ASN A 114 -14.90 -66.23 7.15
C ASN A 114 -15.34 -64.80 6.80
N TYR A 115 -16.62 -64.47 6.99
CA TYR A 115 -17.21 -63.19 6.60
C TYR A 115 -16.41 -61.99 7.12
N GLY A 116 -16.11 -61.97 8.42
CA GLY A 116 -15.38 -60.86 9.04
C GLY A 116 -13.96 -60.68 8.49
N ALA A 117 -13.27 -61.79 8.18
CA ALA A 117 -11.92 -61.75 7.62
C ALA A 117 -11.95 -61.21 6.17
N ILE A 118 -12.92 -61.64 5.35
CA ILE A 118 -13.09 -61.17 3.97
C ILE A 118 -13.48 -59.69 3.96
N TRP A 119 -14.42 -59.31 4.83
CA TRP A 119 -14.88 -57.93 4.99
C TRP A 119 -13.73 -56.99 5.36
N LEU A 120 -12.88 -57.38 6.32
CA LEU A 120 -11.75 -56.57 6.76
C LEU A 120 -10.72 -56.36 5.62
N THR A 121 -10.45 -57.39 4.82
CA THR A 121 -9.55 -57.30 3.67
C THR A 121 -10.06 -56.34 2.61
N TRP A 122 -11.36 -56.37 2.32
CA TRP A 122 -11.99 -55.49 1.35
C TRP A 122 -12.00 -54.04 1.85
N TRP A 123 -12.45 -53.80 3.08
CA TRP A 123 -12.49 -52.47 3.68
C TRP A 123 -11.11 -51.80 3.69
N LEU A 124 -10.07 -52.54 4.11
CA LEU A 124 -8.73 -52.00 4.18
C LEU A 124 -8.10 -51.83 2.78
N GLY A 125 -8.48 -52.68 1.82
CA GLY A 125 -8.10 -52.56 0.41
C GLY A 125 -8.68 -51.31 -0.25
N ASP A 126 -9.96 -51.04 -0.03
CA ASP A 126 -10.67 -49.87 -0.53
C ASP A 126 -10.13 -48.58 0.12
N ALA A 127 -9.96 -48.57 1.45
CA ALA A 127 -9.37 -47.43 2.16
C ALA A 127 -7.93 -47.12 1.72
N THR A 128 -7.11 -48.13 1.49
CA THR A 128 -5.74 -47.94 0.98
C THR A 128 -5.77 -47.47 -0.48
N GLY A 129 -6.72 -47.97 -1.28
CA GLY A 129 -6.99 -47.50 -2.63
C GLY A 129 -7.27 -45.99 -2.66
N ASP A 130 -8.18 -45.53 -1.80
CA ASP A 130 -8.49 -44.11 -1.62
C ASP A 130 -7.26 -43.30 -1.19
N LEU A 131 -6.50 -43.79 -0.21
CA LEU A 131 -5.32 -43.09 0.32
C LEU A 131 -4.18 -42.95 -0.70
N VAL A 132 -3.95 -43.92 -1.56
CA VAL A 132 -2.81 -43.92 -2.50
C VAL A 132 -3.19 -43.33 -3.86
N PHE A 133 -4.33 -43.74 -4.43
CA PHE A 133 -4.68 -43.38 -5.80
C PHE A 133 -5.37 -42.02 -5.88
N THR A 134 -6.18 -41.64 -4.88
CA THR A 134 -6.86 -40.33 -4.92
C THR A 134 -5.89 -39.17 -4.94
N PRO A 135 -4.89 -39.07 -4.02
CA PRO A 135 -3.94 -37.96 -4.06
C PRO A 135 -3.13 -37.95 -5.35
N LEU A 136 -2.72 -39.12 -5.85
CA LEU A 136 -1.97 -39.23 -7.11
C LEU A 136 -2.76 -38.63 -8.28
N VAL A 137 -4.00 -39.10 -8.49
CA VAL A 137 -4.84 -38.63 -9.61
C VAL A 137 -5.18 -37.15 -9.44
N LEU A 138 -5.61 -36.75 -8.24
CA LEU A 138 -6.08 -35.40 -7.98
C LEU A 138 -4.97 -34.36 -8.12
N LEU A 139 -3.78 -34.63 -7.58
CA LEU A 139 -2.66 -33.68 -7.60
C LEU A 139 -2.05 -33.54 -9.00
N TRP A 140 -2.07 -34.59 -9.82
CA TRP A 140 -1.61 -34.53 -11.20
C TRP A 140 -2.65 -33.94 -12.17
N SER A 141 -3.93 -33.97 -11.82
CA SER A 141 -5.01 -33.40 -12.65
C SER A 141 -5.11 -31.88 -12.57
N VAL A 142 -4.60 -31.26 -11.50
CA VAL A 142 -4.53 -29.80 -11.38
C VAL A 142 -3.32 -29.29 -12.18
N VAL A 143 -3.44 -28.20 -12.94
CA VAL A 143 -2.30 -27.61 -13.66
C VAL A 143 -1.22 -27.16 -12.67
N SER A 144 0.02 -27.60 -12.85
CA SER A 144 1.15 -27.12 -12.04
C SER A 144 1.48 -25.70 -12.44
N LYS A 145 1.50 -24.77 -11.47
CA LYS A 145 2.04 -23.42 -11.68
C LYS A 145 3.57 -23.36 -11.54
N ARG A 146 4.22 -24.48 -11.19
CA ARG A 146 5.66 -24.54 -10.95
C ARG A 146 6.43 -24.72 -12.26
N HIS A 147 7.29 -23.75 -12.57
CA HIS A 147 8.26 -23.86 -13.65
C HIS A 147 9.49 -24.58 -13.11
N TRP A 148 9.85 -25.71 -13.70
CA TRP A 148 10.98 -26.53 -13.27
C TRP A 148 12.30 -25.90 -13.68
N ASN A 149 13.23 -25.75 -12.74
CA ASN A 149 14.63 -25.53 -13.09
C ASN A 149 15.33 -26.88 -13.34
N LYS A 150 16.33 -26.93 -14.23
CA LYS A 150 17.08 -28.16 -14.56
C LYS A 150 17.66 -28.87 -13.33
N LYS A 151 18.09 -28.10 -12.32
CA LYS A 151 18.59 -28.63 -11.04
C LYS A 151 17.50 -29.32 -10.21
N GLU A 152 16.31 -28.73 -10.14
CA GLU A 152 15.19 -29.30 -9.38
C GLU A 152 14.66 -30.58 -10.02
N ALA A 153 14.61 -30.62 -11.36
CA ALA A 153 14.23 -31.83 -12.09
C ALA A 153 15.23 -32.97 -11.86
N ALA A 154 16.53 -32.66 -11.84
CA ALA A 154 17.58 -33.64 -11.53
C ALA A 154 17.49 -34.15 -10.09
N GLU A 155 17.23 -33.27 -9.11
CA GLU A 155 17.03 -33.66 -7.71
C GLU A 155 15.83 -34.60 -7.53
N VAL A 156 14.69 -34.29 -8.16
CA VAL A 156 13.49 -35.15 -8.12
C VAL A 156 13.78 -36.51 -8.77
N GLY A 157 14.41 -36.51 -9.95
CA GLY A 157 14.78 -37.74 -10.64
C GLY A 157 15.72 -38.62 -9.80
N ALA A 158 16.74 -38.04 -9.17
CA ALA A 158 17.67 -38.75 -8.32
C ALA A 158 17.00 -39.36 -7.08
N LEU A 159 16.09 -38.63 -6.43
CA LEU A 159 15.38 -39.13 -5.25
C LEU A 159 14.33 -40.20 -5.58
N LEU A 160 13.64 -40.09 -6.72
CA LEU A 160 12.76 -41.16 -7.21
C LEU A 160 13.55 -42.42 -7.55
N LEU A 161 14.71 -42.29 -8.21
CA LEU A 161 15.60 -43.40 -8.51
C LEU A 161 16.10 -44.06 -7.22
N LEU A 162 16.49 -43.26 -6.22
CA LEU A 162 16.91 -43.76 -4.91
C LEU A 162 15.76 -44.51 -4.22
N LEU A 163 14.53 -43.99 -4.27
CA LEU A 163 13.36 -44.66 -3.71
C LEU A 163 13.07 -46.01 -4.40
N ILE A 164 13.22 -46.08 -5.73
CA ILE A 164 13.09 -47.33 -6.49
C ILE A 164 14.16 -48.34 -6.09
N LEU A 165 15.43 -47.90 -6.00
CA LEU A 165 16.54 -48.77 -5.61
C LEU A 165 16.37 -49.33 -4.19
N PHE A 166 16.05 -48.47 -3.22
CA PHE A 166 15.81 -48.90 -1.84
C PHE A 166 14.55 -49.74 -1.69
N GLY A 167 13.45 -49.37 -2.36
CA GLY A 167 12.24 -50.18 -2.40
C GLY A 167 12.51 -51.57 -2.98
N GLY A 168 13.19 -51.65 -4.13
CA GLY A 168 13.57 -52.92 -4.74
C GLY A 168 14.54 -53.73 -3.87
N PHE A 169 15.41 -53.07 -3.11
CA PHE A 169 16.30 -53.74 -2.16
C PHE A 169 15.53 -54.34 -0.97
N VAL A 170 14.57 -53.60 -0.39
CA VAL A 170 13.78 -54.05 0.77
C VAL A 170 12.72 -55.09 0.40
N PHE A 171 12.11 -54.97 -0.78
CA PHE A 171 10.96 -55.79 -1.19
C PHE A 171 11.26 -56.80 -2.30
N GLY A 172 12.44 -56.75 -2.96
CA GLY A 172 12.76 -57.55 -4.13
C GLY A 172 13.47 -58.88 -3.88
N GLY A 173 13.47 -59.40 -2.64
CA GLY A 173 13.90 -60.77 -2.35
C GLY A 173 15.42 -61.05 -2.40
N ARG A 174 16.27 -60.03 -2.61
CA ARG A 174 17.73 -60.19 -2.65
C ARG A 174 18.39 -60.46 -1.28
N LEU A 175 17.64 -60.25 -0.20
CA LEU A 175 18.07 -60.51 1.16
C LEU A 175 17.34 -61.77 1.65
N GLU A 176 18.08 -62.80 2.05
CA GLU A 176 17.58 -63.96 2.81
C GLU A 176 17.16 -63.58 4.25
N ILE A 177 16.79 -62.31 4.52
CA ILE A 177 16.18 -61.87 5.78
C ILE A 177 14.69 -62.27 5.79
N SER A 178 14.41 -63.49 5.31
CA SER A 178 13.06 -64.00 5.12
C SER A 178 12.42 -64.47 6.43
N GLU A 179 13.17 -64.60 7.52
CA GLU A 179 12.58 -64.94 8.82
C GLU A 179 13.19 -64.19 10.00
N ARG A 180 12.32 -63.49 10.74
CA ARG A 180 12.41 -63.07 12.15
C ARG A 180 13.32 -61.86 12.48
N ASN A 181 12.65 -60.75 12.82
CA ASN A 181 13.02 -59.73 13.83
C ASN A 181 13.58 -58.35 13.41
N TYR A 182 13.80 -58.04 12.13
CA TYR A 182 14.29 -56.69 11.76
C TYR A 182 13.24 -55.82 11.07
N PRO A 183 12.95 -54.60 11.57
CA PRO A 183 11.96 -53.68 11.01
C PRO A 183 12.48 -52.95 9.75
N ILE A 184 12.97 -53.70 8.76
CA ILE A 184 13.58 -53.14 7.53
C ILE A 184 12.60 -52.36 6.66
N ALA A 185 11.29 -52.61 6.78
CA ALA A 185 10.24 -51.86 6.10
C ALA A 185 10.28 -50.35 6.43
N PHE A 186 10.79 -49.98 7.60
CA PHE A 186 10.84 -48.58 8.05
C PHE A 186 11.97 -47.78 7.41
N ILE A 187 12.94 -48.43 6.75
CA ILE A 187 14.06 -47.75 6.04
C ILE A 187 13.53 -46.82 4.94
N CYS A 188 12.41 -47.18 4.31
CA CYS A 188 11.79 -46.34 3.29
C CYS A 188 11.09 -45.10 3.88
N GLY A 189 10.73 -45.13 5.16
CA GLY A 189 10.03 -44.04 5.85
C GLY A 189 10.80 -42.71 5.83
N PRO A 190 12.05 -42.65 6.34
CA PRO A 190 12.88 -41.45 6.27
C PRO A 190 13.06 -40.88 4.86
N ILE A 191 13.17 -41.74 3.83
CA ILE A 191 13.30 -41.30 2.43
C ILE A 191 12.02 -40.61 1.98
N VAL A 192 10.85 -41.19 2.26
CA VAL A 192 9.55 -40.59 1.93
C VAL A 192 9.34 -39.29 2.73
N ILE A 193 9.68 -39.27 4.01
CA ILE A 193 9.66 -38.05 4.84
C ILE A 193 10.54 -36.97 4.22
N TRP A 194 11.77 -37.31 3.82
CA TRP A 194 12.67 -36.37 3.14
C TRP A 194 12.06 -35.81 1.84
N THR A 195 11.40 -36.66 1.05
CA THR A 195 10.68 -36.17 -0.15
C THR A 195 9.56 -35.18 0.22
N ALA A 196 8.84 -35.40 1.32
CA ALA A 196 7.80 -34.48 1.81
C ALA A 196 8.38 -33.14 2.30
N PHE A 197 9.59 -33.13 2.87
CA PHE A 197 10.31 -31.89 3.26
C PHE A 197 10.83 -31.10 2.07
N ARG A 198 11.32 -31.78 1.03
CA ARG A 198 11.99 -31.15 -0.10
C ARG A 198 11.02 -30.72 -1.20
N PHE A 199 10.07 -31.59 -1.56
CA PHE A 199 9.25 -31.46 -2.76
C PHE A 199 7.80 -31.08 -2.47
N THR A 200 6.97 -31.03 -3.53
CA THR A 200 5.55 -30.73 -3.41
C THR A 200 4.74 -32.02 -3.20
N GLN A 201 3.46 -31.83 -2.90
CA GLN A 201 2.53 -32.94 -2.67
C GLN A 201 2.48 -33.91 -3.87
N ARG A 202 2.68 -33.42 -5.11
CA ARG A 202 2.65 -34.25 -6.33
C ARG A 202 3.77 -35.27 -6.34
N GLU A 203 5.00 -34.83 -6.09
CA GLU A 203 6.16 -35.72 -6.12
C GLU A 203 6.12 -36.69 -4.94
N THR A 204 5.68 -36.23 -3.75
CA THR A 204 5.47 -37.10 -2.59
C THR A 204 4.43 -38.18 -2.86
N ALA A 205 3.27 -37.83 -3.43
CA ALA A 205 2.25 -38.82 -3.81
C ALA A 205 2.75 -39.82 -4.87
N THR A 206 3.56 -39.36 -5.82
CA THR A 206 4.18 -40.22 -6.85
C THR A 206 5.19 -41.18 -6.22
N GLY A 207 6.04 -40.70 -5.31
CA GLY A 207 6.98 -41.54 -4.58
C GLY A 207 6.29 -42.61 -3.73
N ILE A 208 5.25 -42.22 -2.99
CA ILE A 208 4.41 -43.14 -2.21
C ILE A 208 3.81 -44.22 -3.12
N PHE A 209 3.25 -43.82 -4.27
CA PHE A 209 2.67 -44.77 -5.24
C PHE A 209 3.70 -45.76 -5.79
N ILE A 210 4.90 -45.30 -6.15
CA ILE A 210 5.98 -46.17 -6.64
C ILE A 210 6.41 -47.16 -5.56
N LEU A 211 6.66 -46.68 -4.35
CA LEU A 211 7.05 -47.51 -3.22
C LEU A 211 5.97 -48.55 -2.89
N PHE A 212 4.70 -48.12 -2.92
CA PHE A 212 3.55 -48.99 -2.76
C PHE A 212 3.51 -50.09 -3.83
N ALA A 213 3.66 -49.74 -5.11
CA ALA A 213 3.66 -50.72 -6.20
C ALA A 213 4.77 -51.76 -6.05
N ILE A 214 5.98 -51.33 -5.66
CA ILE A 214 7.11 -52.23 -5.39
C ILE A 214 6.81 -53.15 -4.20
N ALA A 215 6.26 -52.61 -3.12
CA ALA A 215 5.95 -53.37 -1.90
C ALA A 215 4.82 -54.40 -2.12
N VAL A 216 3.79 -54.05 -2.90
CA VAL A 216 2.72 -54.98 -3.32
C VAL A 216 3.29 -56.10 -4.18
N TRP A 217 4.09 -55.76 -5.20
CA TRP A 217 4.71 -56.75 -6.07
C TRP A 217 5.60 -57.72 -5.28
N GLY A 218 6.47 -57.22 -4.42
CA GLY A 218 7.35 -58.04 -3.58
C GLY A 218 6.56 -58.98 -2.68
N THR A 219 5.56 -58.46 -1.97
CA THR A 219 4.74 -59.23 -1.01
C THR A 219 3.98 -60.36 -1.72
N LEU A 220 3.42 -60.12 -2.91
CA LEU A 220 2.70 -61.13 -3.69
C LEU A 220 3.60 -62.26 -4.22
N HIS A 221 4.89 -61.97 -4.44
CA HIS A 221 5.87 -62.98 -4.86
C HIS A 221 6.55 -63.70 -3.67
N GLY A 222 6.06 -63.46 -2.44
CA GLY A 222 6.63 -64.06 -1.24
C GLY A 222 7.94 -63.41 -0.78
N PHE A 223 8.21 -62.16 -1.20
CA PHE A 223 9.39 -61.41 -0.82
C PHE A 223 9.08 -60.24 0.12
N GLY A 224 10.08 -59.88 0.93
CA GLY A 224 10.04 -58.69 1.76
C GLY A 224 9.41 -58.88 3.15
N PRO A 225 9.37 -57.81 3.96
CA PRO A 225 9.11 -57.89 5.40
C PRO A 225 7.65 -58.14 5.78
N PHE A 226 6.73 -58.08 4.80
CA PHE A 226 5.29 -58.22 5.04
C PHE A 226 4.78 -59.63 4.81
N VAL A 227 5.59 -60.55 4.30
CA VAL A 227 5.18 -61.95 4.06
C VAL A 227 4.87 -62.63 5.40
N ARG A 228 3.71 -63.28 5.47
CA ARG A 228 3.18 -64.01 6.64
C ARG A 228 2.66 -65.37 6.20
N LYS A 229 2.17 -66.17 7.17
CA LYS A 229 1.64 -67.52 6.95
C LYS A 229 0.47 -67.57 5.96
N THR A 230 -0.28 -66.49 5.83
CA THR A 230 -1.39 -66.36 4.88
C THR A 230 -1.22 -65.09 4.05
N GLU A 231 -1.67 -65.13 2.80
CA GLU A 231 -1.68 -63.96 1.92
C GLU A 231 -2.47 -62.81 2.54
N ASN A 232 -3.66 -63.09 3.08
CA ASN A 232 -4.48 -62.07 3.73
C ASN A 232 -3.74 -61.34 4.87
N GLN A 233 -3.07 -62.07 5.76
CA GLN A 233 -2.27 -61.45 6.83
C GLN A 233 -1.12 -60.60 6.27
N SER A 234 -0.50 -61.03 5.18
CA SER A 234 0.59 -60.28 4.55
C SER A 234 0.09 -58.94 4.01
N LEU A 235 -1.09 -58.97 3.39
CA LEU A 235 -1.73 -57.81 2.79
C LEU A 235 -2.26 -56.82 3.82
N LEU A 236 -2.87 -57.31 4.92
CA LEU A 236 -3.32 -56.45 6.01
C LEU A 236 -2.16 -55.63 6.61
N VAL A 237 -1.00 -56.26 6.80
CA VAL A 237 0.20 -55.57 7.31
C VAL A 237 0.73 -54.55 6.29
N LEU A 238 0.82 -54.94 5.02
CA LEU A 238 1.25 -54.06 3.93
C LEU A 238 0.34 -52.83 3.79
N GLN A 239 -0.98 -53.03 3.79
CA GLN A 239 -1.98 -51.97 3.68
C GLN A 239 -1.92 -51.03 4.90
N SER A 240 -1.85 -51.58 6.11
CA SER A 240 -1.71 -50.78 7.34
C SER A 240 -0.45 -49.91 7.32
N TRP A 241 0.68 -50.49 6.90
CA TRP A 241 1.93 -49.74 6.74
C TRP A 241 1.82 -48.64 5.68
N THR A 242 1.21 -48.94 4.54
CA THR A 242 0.99 -47.99 3.45
C THR A 242 0.10 -46.83 3.89
N ALA A 243 -0.99 -47.11 4.62
CA ALA A 243 -1.90 -46.10 5.13
C ALA A 243 -1.19 -45.14 6.09
N VAL A 244 -0.44 -45.67 7.07
CA VAL A 244 0.32 -44.86 8.03
C VAL A 244 1.37 -44.00 7.32
N LEU A 245 2.13 -44.58 6.39
CA LEU A 245 3.15 -43.86 5.63
C LEU A 245 2.53 -42.74 4.79
N THR A 246 1.43 -43.03 4.09
CA THR A 246 0.76 -42.08 3.20
C THR A 246 0.18 -40.91 3.98
N ILE A 247 -0.57 -41.17 5.06
CA ILE A 247 -1.17 -40.11 5.89
C ILE A 247 -0.07 -39.22 6.47
N THR A 248 0.99 -39.82 7.02
CA THR A 248 2.08 -39.08 7.67
C THR A 248 2.84 -38.22 6.65
N ALA A 249 3.25 -38.79 5.53
CA ALA A 249 4.01 -38.09 4.51
C ALA A 249 3.20 -36.98 3.83
N MET A 250 1.93 -37.24 3.52
CA MET A 250 1.03 -36.24 2.93
C MET A 250 0.74 -35.09 3.91
N ALA A 251 0.48 -35.40 5.19
CA ALA A 251 0.23 -34.37 6.20
C ALA A 251 1.47 -33.49 6.44
N LEU A 252 2.66 -34.10 6.49
CA LEU A 252 3.92 -33.38 6.59
C LEU A 252 4.18 -32.50 5.37
N CYS A 253 3.97 -33.01 4.16
CA CYS A 253 4.16 -32.23 2.93
C CYS A 253 3.19 -31.04 2.88
N ALA A 254 1.93 -31.25 3.24
CA ALA A 254 0.94 -30.18 3.33
C ALA A 254 1.33 -29.11 4.37
N GLY A 255 1.89 -29.52 5.51
CA GLY A 255 2.37 -28.58 6.55
C GLY A 255 3.58 -27.77 6.10
N MET A 256 4.51 -28.40 5.38
CA MET A 256 5.66 -27.72 4.78
C MET A 256 5.22 -26.72 3.70
N ALA A 257 4.22 -27.07 2.89
CA ALA A 257 3.65 -26.18 1.89
C ALA A 257 2.94 -24.97 2.51
N GLU A 258 2.18 -25.18 3.58
CA GLU A 258 1.52 -24.10 4.34
C GLU A 258 2.55 -23.14 4.95
N ARG A 259 3.59 -23.69 5.61
CA ARG A 259 4.67 -22.87 6.20
C ARG A 259 5.39 -22.01 5.16
N ARG A 260 5.73 -22.58 4.00
CA ARG A 260 6.38 -21.83 2.91
C ARG A 260 5.50 -20.68 2.41
N ARG A 261 4.19 -20.90 2.24
CA ARG A 261 3.25 -19.84 1.82
C ARG A 261 3.20 -18.68 2.83
N VAL A 262 3.17 -19.00 4.12
CA VAL A 262 3.17 -17.99 5.20
C VAL A 262 4.48 -17.19 5.20
N GLU A 263 5.62 -17.86 5.02
CA GLU A 263 6.94 -17.22 5.00
C GLU A 263 7.11 -16.31 3.78
N GLU A 264 6.67 -16.72 2.59
CA GLU A 264 6.67 -15.91 1.38
C GLU A 264 5.80 -14.65 1.53
N GLU A 265 4.62 -14.77 2.12
CA GLU A 265 3.72 -13.64 2.36
C GLU A 265 4.32 -12.65 3.37
N LEU A 266 4.90 -13.16 4.46
CA LEU A 266 5.59 -12.33 5.44
C LEU A 266 6.77 -11.58 4.81
N GLN A 267 7.54 -12.23 3.93
CA GLN A 267 8.66 -11.59 3.27
C GLN A 267 8.21 -10.49 2.30
N ARG A 268 7.10 -10.69 1.58
CA ARG A 268 6.50 -9.63 0.73
C ARG A 268 6.08 -8.42 1.55
N GLN A 269 5.43 -8.64 2.69
CA GLN A 269 5.02 -7.54 3.58
C GLN A 269 6.23 -6.77 4.13
N LYS A 270 7.30 -7.47 4.52
CA LYS A 270 8.55 -6.82 4.97
C LYS A 270 9.14 -5.89 3.93
N VAL A 271 9.23 -6.33 2.66
CA VAL A 271 9.78 -5.50 1.58
C VAL A 271 8.99 -4.20 1.39
N VAL A 272 7.66 -4.26 1.48
CA VAL A 272 6.80 -3.07 1.37
C VAL A 272 7.08 -2.10 2.53
N VAL A 273 7.11 -2.59 3.77
CA VAL A 273 7.37 -1.76 4.95
C VAL A 273 8.77 -1.14 4.92
N GLU A 274 9.79 -1.92 4.56
CA GLU A 274 11.16 -1.42 4.47
C GLU A 274 11.32 -0.32 3.40
N SER A 275 10.64 -0.47 2.25
CA SER A 275 10.67 0.55 1.20
C SER A 275 10.04 1.88 1.65
N ALA A 276 8.94 1.81 2.39
CA ALA A 276 8.29 3.01 2.95
C ALA A 276 9.18 3.68 4.00
N ASN A 277 9.84 2.90 4.86
CA ASN A 277 10.71 3.45 5.90
C ASN A 277 11.96 4.12 5.31
N ARG A 278 12.59 3.50 4.30
CA ARG A 278 13.73 4.12 3.59
C ARG A 278 13.38 5.45 2.95
N THR A 279 12.18 5.56 2.36
CA THR A 279 11.70 6.80 1.76
C THR A 279 11.54 7.90 2.83
N LYS A 280 11.00 7.54 4.00
CA LYS A 280 10.88 8.44 5.15
C LYS A 280 12.25 8.88 5.68
N ASP A 281 13.20 7.97 5.83
CA ASP A 281 14.54 8.28 6.34
C ASP A 281 15.31 9.19 5.37
N HIS A 282 15.21 8.93 4.07
CA HIS A 282 15.77 9.79 3.02
C HIS A 282 15.15 11.19 3.05
N PHE A 283 13.83 11.28 3.21
CA PHE A 283 13.12 12.54 3.37
C PHE A 283 13.63 13.35 4.58
N LEU A 284 13.77 12.70 5.74
CA LEU A 284 14.26 13.37 6.96
C LEU A 284 15.71 13.86 6.80
N ALA A 285 16.56 13.07 6.15
CA ALA A 285 17.94 13.44 5.88
C ALA A 285 18.04 14.66 4.96
N MET A 286 17.27 14.69 3.86
CA MET A 286 17.24 15.83 2.94
C MET A 286 16.66 17.08 3.59
N LEU A 287 15.56 16.96 4.35
CA LEU A 287 14.97 18.08 5.07
C LEU A 287 16.00 18.72 6.02
N SER A 288 16.71 17.88 6.79
CA SER A 288 17.73 18.37 7.73
C SER A 288 18.86 19.13 7.01
N HIS A 289 19.23 18.68 5.81
CA HIS A 289 20.26 19.33 5.01
C HIS A 289 19.78 20.69 4.47
N GLU A 290 18.61 20.71 3.82
CA GLU A 290 18.08 21.93 3.18
C GLU A 290 17.68 23.02 4.18
N LEU A 291 17.33 22.66 5.43
CA LEU A 291 17.13 23.64 6.50
C LEU A 291 18.46 24.18 7.05
N ARG A 292 19.50 23.35 7.14
CA ARG A 292 20.81 23.76 7.70
C ARG A 292 21.57 24.70 6.77
N THR A 293 21.47 24.50 5.45
CA THR A 293 22.21 25.28 4.46
C THR A 293 21.96 26.80 4.56
N PRO A 294 20.71 27.32 4.60
CA PRO A 294 20.46 28.76 4.74
C PRO A 294 20.77 29.31 6.14
N LEU A 295 20.74 28.48 7.19
CA LEU A 295 21.08 28.90 8.55
C LEU A 295 22.57 29.17 8.76
N THR A 296 23.44 28.48 8.02
CA THR A 296 24.89 28.58 8.23
C THR A 296 25.45 29.99 7.94
N PRO A 297 25.09 30.65 6.82
CA PRO A 297 25.46 32.05 6.57
C PRO A 297 24.82 33.06 7.53
N VAL A 298 23.62 32.78 8.04
CA VAL A 298 22.92 33.65 9.01
C VAL A 298 23.71 33.73 10.31
N LEU A 299 24.12 32.57 10.85
CA LEU A 299 24.92 32.50 12.07
C LEU A 299 26.26 33.22 11.92
N SER A 300 26.96 32.99 10.79
CA SER A 300 28.25 33.66 10.52
C SER A 300 28.11 35.18 10.38
N ALA A 301 27.03 35.67 9.76
CA ALA A 301 26.77 37.10 9.65
C ALA A 301 26.42 37.73 11.00
N LEU A 302 25.64 37.05 11.84
CA LEU A 302 25.32 37.52 13.19
C LEU A 302 26.58 37.60 14.07
N GLU A 303 27.48 36.61 14.01
CA GLU A 303 28.77 36.65 14.72
C GLU A 303 29.64 37.83 14.27
N SER A 304 29.62 38.17 12.97
CA SER A 304 30.37 39.30 12.43
C SER A 304 29.80 40.64 12.91
N LEU A 305 28.47 40.77 12.91
CA LEU A 305 27.75 41.96 13.39
C LEU A 305 27.95 42.22 14.89
N ASP A 306 28.23 41.20 15.69
CA ASP A 306 28.49 41.33 17.13
C ASP A 306 29.90 41.91 17.42
N THR A 307 30.78 41.93 16.41
CA THR A 307 32.17 42.38 16.53
C THR A 307 32.48 43.72 15.86
N GLU A 308 31.57 44.28 15.05
CA GLU A 308 31.77 45.50 14.26
C GLU A 308 30.83 46.65 14.67
N PRO A 309 31.25 47.93 14.59
CA PRO A 309 30.41 49.07 14.93
C PRO A 309 29.25 49.25 13.93
N ALA A 310 28.04 49.46 14.49
CA ALA A 310 26.78 49.52 13.77
C ALA A 310 26.59 50.79 12.92
N ASP A 311 27.28 50.93 11.78
CA ASP A 311 26.85 51.81 10.67
C ASP A 311 27.62 51.62 9.33
N THR A 312 28.23 50.45 9.09
CA THR A 312 28.99 50.18 7.86
C THR A 312 28.09 49.67 6.71
N GLU A 313 28.45 49.92 5.45
CA GLU A 313 27.82 49.28 4.27
C GLU A 313 27.84 47.73 4.39
N ASP A 314 28.89 47.19 5.02
CA ASP A 314 29.02 45.77 5.34
C ASP A 314 27.93 45.26 6.30
N THR A 315 27.54 46.08 7.29
CA THR A 315 26.43 45.78 8.21
C THR A 315 25.10 45.66 7.47
N LYS A 316 24.82 46.57 6.52
CA LYS A 316 23.60 46.53 5.70
C LYS A 316 23.58 45.30 4.78
N SER A 317 24.72 44.96 4.20
CA SER A 317 24.88 43.76 3.37
C SER A 317 24.67 42.46 4.17
N ALA A 318 25.24 42.36 5.36
CA ALA A 318 25.05 41.23 6.27
C ALA A 318 23.58 41.06 6.70
N LEU A 319 22.91 42.16 7.07
CA LEU A 319 21.48 42.14 7.40
C LEU A 319 20.59 41.77 6.20
N ALA A 320 20.93 42.22 4.99
CA ALA A 320 20.23 41.83 3.76
C ALA A 320 20.39 40.33 3.46
N MET A 321 21.59 39.77 3.68
CA MET A 321 21.84 38.33 3.57
C MET A 321 21.08 37.52 4.61
N ILE A 322 21.05 37.97 5.87
CA ILE A 322 20.27 37.32 6.94
C ILE A 322 18.79 37.28 6.57
N ARG A 323 18.22 38.43 6.18
CA ARG A 323 16.81 38.54 5.76
C ARG A 323 16.49 37.57 4.63
N ARG A 324 17.31 37.54 3.57
CA ARG A 324 17.11 36.64 2.43
C ARG A 324 17.11 35.16 2.84
N ASN A 325 18.01 34.74 3.73
CA ASN A 325 18.08 33.34 4.16
C ASN A 325 16.91 32.95 5.07
N ILE A 326 16.45 33.85 5.95
CA ILE A 326 15.24 33.63 6.76
C ILE A 326 13.99 33.52 5.87
N GLU A 327 13.89 34.36 4.84
CA GLU A 327 12.80 34.27 3.86
C GLU A 327 12.82 32.94 3.10
N LEU A 328 14.00 32.45 2.71
CA LEU A 328 14.17 31.12 2.10
C LEU A 328 13.73 30.00 3.06
N GLU A 329 14.14 30.06 4.32
CA GLU A 329 13.79 29.05 5.33
C GLU A 329 12.28 29.02 5.59
N THR A 330 11.65 30.19 5.68
CA THR A 330 10.18 30.31 5.82
C THR A 330 9.47 29.66 4.64
N GLN A 331 9.91 29.93 3.41
CA GLN A 331 9.34 29.30 2.21
C GLN A 331 9.50 27.77 2.23
N LEU A 332 10.66 27.24 2.65
CA LEU A 332 10.90 25.80 2.74
C LEU A 332 9.98 25.12 3.76
N ILE A 333 9.75 25.77 4.91
CA ILE A 333 8.83 25.29 5.94
C ILE A 333 7.39 25.28 5.41
N ASP A 334 6.96 26.35 4.75
CA ASP A 334 5.62 26.45 4.18
C ASP A 334 5.38 25.40 3.10
N ASP A 335 6.33 25.20 2.19
CA ASP A 335 6.28 24.17 1.15
C ASP A 335 6.18 22.76 1.79
N LEU A 336 6.91 22.52 2.88
CA LEU A 336 6.84 21.25 3.61
C LEU A 336 5.46 21.05 4.27
N LEU A 337 4.91 22.07 4.90
CA LEU A 337 3.60 22.02 5.53
C LEU A 337 2.50 21.80 4.47
N ASP A 338 2.59 22.46 3.33
CA ASP A 338 1.68 22.24 2.20
C ASP A 338 1.79 20.79 1.68
N PHE A 339 3.00 20.28 1.48
CA PHE A 339 3.22 18.90 1.03
C PHE A 339 2.65 17.86 2.02
N THR A 340 2.84 18.06 3.33
CA THR A 340 2.30 17.13 4.34
C THR A 340 0.78 17.19 4.46
N ARG A 341 0.17 18.37 4.24
CA ARG A 341 -1.30 18.52 4.18
C ARG A 341 -1.88 17.85 2.94
N ILE A 342 -1.23 18.02 1.78
CA ILE A 342 -1.60 17.35 0.52
C ILE A 342 -1.48 15.84 0.65
N SER A 343 -0.35 15.32 1.12
CA SER A 343 -0.10 13.87 1.24
C SER A 343 -1.04 13.15 2.21
N ARG A 344 -1.79 13.90 3.03
CA ARG A 344 -2.77 13.37 3.99
C ARG A 344 -4.22 13.65 3.57
N ASP A 345 -4.46 14.19 2.37
CA ASP A 345 -5.76 14.65 1.90
C ASP A 345 -6.46 15.63 2.88
N LYS A 346 -5.68 16.42 3.63
CA LYS A 346 -6.18 17.37 4.64
C LYS A 346 -6.12 18.83 4.19
N MET A 347 -5.74 19.09 2.94
CA MET A 347 -5.69 20.47 2.42
C MET A 347 -7.11 20.98 2.14
N GLN A 348 -7.55 21.98 2.91
CA GLN A 348 -8.81 22.67 2.69
C GLN A 348 -8.56 23.94 1.88
N LEU A 349 -9.20 24.07 0.72
CA LEU A 349 -9.09 25.25 -0.15
C LEU A 349 -10.28 26.18 0.05
N ARG A 350 -10.04 27.49 0.06
CA ARG A 350 -11.09 28.51 0.14
C ARG A 350 -11.39 29.05 -1.26
N PHE A 351 -12.37 28.46 -1.92
CA PHE A 351 -12.75 28.87 -3.27
C PHE A 351 -13.47 30.22 -3.28
N ALA A 352 -12.91 31.17 -4.02
CA ALA A 352 -13.53 32.44 -4.38
C ALA A 352 -13.30 32.73 -5.87
N PRO A 353 -14.08 33.62 -6.52
CA PRO A 353 -13.77 34.10 -7.85
C PRO A 353 -12.43 34.85 -7.84
N VAL A 354 -11.45 34.34 -8.57
CA VAL A 354 -10.11 34.92 -8.71
C VAL A 354 -9.92 35.36 -10.15
N ASP A 355 -9.51 36.63 -10.35
CA ASP A 355 -9.03 37.10 -11.64
C ASP A 355 -7.61 36.57 -11.88
N ALA A 356 -7.50 35.59 -12.77
CA ALA A 356 -6.23 34.95 -13.08
C ALA A 356 -5.25 35.88 -13.82
N HIS A 357 -5.74 36.85 -14.59
CA HIS A 357 -4.87 37.82 -15.25
C HIS A 357 -4.23 38.75 -14.23
N LEU A 358 -5.02 39.25 -13.28
CA LEU A 358 -4.50 40.07 -12.18
C LEU A 358 -3.48 39.31 -11.34
N ALA A 359 -3.75 38.05 -11.00
CA ALA A 359 -2.82 37.21 -10.25
C ALA A 359 -1.48 37.01 -11.00
N VAL A 360 -1.51 36.79 -12.31
CA VAL A 360 -0.30 36.69 -13.15
C VAL A 360 0.47 38.01 -13.18
N SER A 361 -0.23 39.13 -13.42
CA SER A 361 0.38 40.46 -13.44
C SER A 361 1.04 40.81 -12.10
N ASN A 362 0.37 40.52 -10.98
CA ASN A 362 0.92 40.75 -9.64
C ASN A 362 2.20 39.95 -9.41
N VAL A 363 2.23 38.66 -9.77
CA VAL A 363 3.44 37.84 -9.64
C VAL A 363 4.59 38.37 -10.49
N VAL A 364 4.31 38.76 -11.73
CA VAL A 364 5.34 39.34 -12.61
C VAL A 364 5.89 40.63 -12.02
N GLU A 365 5.03 41.47 -11.43
CA GLU A 365 5.45 42.71 -10.78
C GLU A 365 6.34 42.45 -9.57
N ILE A 366 5.94 41.52 -8.68
CA ILE A 366 6.73 41.17 -7.48
C ILE A 366 8.12 40.65 -7.88
N CYS A 367 8.22 39.89 -8.97
CA CYS A 367 9.48 39.35 -9.46
C CYS A 367 10.25 40.28 -10.43
N ARG A 368 9.75 41.50 -10.71
CA ARG A 368 10.32 42.40 -11.71
C ARG A 368 11.80 42.69 -11.46
N ALA A 369 12.15 43.09 -10.25
CA ALA A 369 13.53 43.43 -9.88
C ALA A 369 14.51 42.25 -10.09
N GLU A 370 14.07 41.03 -9.79
CA GLU A 370 14.88 39.82 -9.99
C GLU A 370 15.05 39.49 -11.48
N ALA A 371 13.98 39.62 -12.28
CA ALA A 371 14.05 39.43 -13.72
C ALA A 371 14.95 40.50 -14.40
N GLU A 372 14.84 41.76 -14.00
CA GLU A 372 15.67 42.87 -14.49
C GLU A 372 17.14 42.71 -14.09
N SER A 373 17.43 42.17 -12.90
CA SER A 373 18.81 41.89 -12.46
C SER A 373 19.54 40.90 -13.38
N LYS A 374 18.80 39.99 -14.03
CA LYS A 374 19.29 39.05 -15.06
C LYS A 374 19.11 39.57 -16.50
N ARG A 375 18.62 40.80 -16.68
CA ARG A 375 18.27 41.40 -17.98
C ARG A 375 17.28 40.53 -18.80
N LEU A 376 16.33 39.86 -18.13
CA LEU A 376 15.38 38.99 -18.81
C LEU A 376 14.29 39.80 -19.53
N HIS A 377 13.92 39.36 -20.73
CA HIS A 377 12.81 39.93 -21.49
C HIS A 377 11.52 39.13 -21.22
N VAL A 378 10.62 39.72 -20.41
CA VAL A 378 9.34 39.10 -20.03
C VAL A 378 8.22 39.59 -20.93
N HIS A 379 7.62 38.70 -21.71
CA HIS A 379 6.51 38.99 -22.62
C HIS A 379 5.18 38.49 -22.04
N LEU A 380 4.26 39.41 -21.75
CA LEU A 380 2.91 39.10 -21.29
C LEU A 380 1.90 39.23 -22.44
N ASN A 381 1.18 38.15 -22.72
CA ASN A 381 0.16 38.10 -23.77
C ASN A 381 -1.12 37.41 -23.27
N LEU A 382 -1.86 38.10 -22.41
CA LEU A 382 -3.04 37.56 -21.73
C LEU A 382 -4.32 37.83 -22.55
N ARG A 383 -4.66 36.92 -23.47
CA ARG A 383 -5.76 37.09 -24.44
C ARG A 383 -7.02 36.26 -24.15
N ALA A 384 -7.08 35.57 -23.02
CA ALA A 384 -8.27 34.84 -22.62
C ALA A 384 -9.43 35.81 -22.30
N ASN A 385 -10.60 35.59 -22.90
CA ASN A 385 -11.80 36.38 -22.63
C ASN A 385 -12.45 35.98 -21.31
N THR A 386 -12.39 34.69 -20.96
CA THR A 386 -12.86 34.14 -19.68
C THR A 386 -11.66 33.81 -18.82
N HIS A 387 -11.32 34.73 -17.91
CA HIS A 387 -10.11 34.66 -17.07
C HIS A 387 -10.39 34.59 -15.56
N HIS A 388 -11.66 34.52 -15.16
CA HIS A 388 -12.04 34.26 -13.76
C HIS A 388 -12.07 32.76 -13.51
N VAL A 389 -11.54 32.33 -12.37
CA VAL A 389 -11.54 30.92 -11.94
C VAL A 389 -12.05 30.83 -10.51
N ALA A 390 -12.74 29.75 -10.15
CA ALA A 390 -13.04 29.46 -8.76
C ALA A 390 -11.77 28.88 -8.12
N ALA A 391 -11.08 29.67 -7.30
CA ALA A 391 -9.85 29.23 -6.66
C ALA A 391 -9.59 29.85 -5.29
N ASP A 392 -8.71 29.22 -4.52
CA ASP A 392 -8.07 29.88 -3.39
C ASP A 392 -7.02 30.85 -3.94
N GLY A 393 -7.24 32.15 -3.73
CA GLY A 393 -6.41 33.19 -4.32
C GLY A 393 -4.92 33.07 -3.95
N ALA A 394 -4.62 32.77 -2.69
CA ALA A 394 -3.25 32.63 -2.23
C ALA A 394 -2.57 31.40 -2.84
N LYS A 395 -3.26 30.25 -2.86
CA LYS A 395 -2.71 29.02 -3.45
C LYS A 395 -2.63 29.08 -4.98
N PHE A 396 -3.55 29.78 -5.64
CA PHE A 396 -3.46 30.05 -7.07
C PHE A 396 -2.25 30.92 -7.39
N GLN A 397 -2.05 32.01 -6.63
CA GLN A 397 -0.87 32.87 -6.78
C GLN A 397 0.43 32.09 -6.52
N GLN A 398 0.45 31.16 -5.56
CA GLN A 398 1.59 30.27 -5.29
C GLN A 398 1.95 29.39 -6.50
N ILE A 399 0.96 28.83 -7.22
CA ILE A 399 1.21 28.07 -8.46
C ILE A 399 1.92 28.97 -9.48
N ILE A 400 1.38 30.17 -9.73
CA ILE A 400 1.94 31.10 -10.73
C ILE A 400 3.34 31.56 -10.34
N TRP A 401 3.53 31.90 -9.05
CA TRP A 401 4.82 32.26 -8.47
C TRP A 401 5.87 31.15 -8.68
N ASN A 402 5.53 29.91 -8.34
CA ASN A 402 6.44 28.78 -8.48
C ASN A 402 6.87 28.55 -9.93
N LEU A 403 5.92 28.64 -10.87
CA LEU A 403 6.24 28.52 -12.29
C LEU A 403 7.14 29.67 -12.76
N PHE A 404 6.84 30.91 -12.37
CA PHE A 404 7.59 32.08 -12.84
C PHE A 404 8.99 32.17 -12.24
N LYS A 405 9.13 31.87 -10.94
CA LYS A 405 10.45 31.76 -10.29
C LYS A 405 11.30 30.69 -10.92
N ASN A 406 10.71 29.54 -11.30
CA ASN A 406 11.44 28.51 -12.05
C ASN A 406 11.89 29.03 -13.43
N ALA A 407 11.03 29.75 -14.15
CA ALA A 407 11.41 30.36 -15.42
C ALA A 407 12.58 31.35 -15.27
N ILE A 408 12.54 32.26 -14.29
CA ILE A 408 13.64 33.21 -14.01
C ILE A 408 14.92 32.47 -13.62
N LYS A 409 14.80 31.44 -12.77
CA LYS A 409 15.92 30.66 -12.25
C LYS A 409 16.69 29.95 -13.36
N PHE A 410 15.98 29.28 -14.27
CA PHE A 410 16.57 28.40 -15.29
C PHE A 410 16.79 29.06 -16.65
N THR A 411 16.32 30.29 -16.84
CA THR A 411 16.66 31.12 -18.00
C THR A 411 18.02 31.80 -17.79
N PRO A 412 18.95 31.74 -18.76
CA PRO A 412 20.22 32.47 -18.70
C PRO A 412 20.01 33.98 -18.77
N GLU A 413 21.06 34.76 -18.47
CA GLU A 413 21.03 36.22 -18.64
C GLU A 413 20.68 36.60 -20.09
N ASP A 414 19.99 37.73 -20.26
CA ASP A 414 19.52 38.24 -21.56
C ASP A 414 18.53 37.29 -22.29
N GLY A 415 18.01 36.28 -21.59
CA GLY A 415 17.02 35.34 -22.13
C GLY A 415 15.58 35.85 -22.09
N GLU A 416 14.69 35.08 -22.70
CA GLU A 416 13.27 35.42 -22.84
C GLU A 416 12.35 34.51 -22.01
N ILE A 417 11.26 35.09 -21.49
CA ILE A 417 10.17 34.36 -20.84
C ILE A 417 8.84 34.88 -21.40
N ALA A 418 7.98 34.00 -21.89
CA ALA A 418 6.68 34.35 -22.45
C ALA A 418 5.55 33.74 -21.62
N ILE A 419 4.62 34.57 -21.16
CA ILE A 419 3.40 34.14 -20.46
C ILE A 419 2.20 34.51 -21.33
N SER A 420 1.35 33.54 -21.60
CA SER A 420 0.16 33.73 -22.44
C SER A 420 -1.07 33.07 -21.84
N SER A 421 -2.25 33.65 -22.09
CA SER A 421 -3.53 33.03 -21.73
C SER A 421 -4.40 32.82 -22.96
N SER A 422 -5.17 31.74 -22.95
CA SER A 422 -6.12 31.38 -24.01
C SER A 422 -7.29 30.57 -23.44
N ASN A 423 -8.42 30.55 -24.15
CA ASN A 423 -9.56 29.70 -23.84
C ASN A 423 -9.76 28.66 -24.95
N PRO A 424 -9.33 27.40 -24.78
CA PRO A 424 -9.62 26.32 -25.74
C PRO A 424 -11.12 26.05 -25.88
N SER A 425 -11.87 26.27 -24.80
CA SER A 425 -13.33 26.32 -24.72
C SER A 425 -13.73 27.43 -23.75
N THR A 426 -15.00 27.85 -23.77
CA THR A 426 -15.52 28.87 -22.84
C THR A 426 -15.46 28.47 -21.37
N GLU A 427 -15.30 27.17 -21.09
CA GLU A 427 -15.27 26.59 -19.75
C GLU A 427 -13.84 26.38 -19.22
N ILE A 428 -12.81 26.61 -20.03
CA ILE A 428 -11.42 26.33 -19.66
C ILE A 428 -10.56 27.57 -19.89
N LEU A 429 -9.88 28.00 -18.83
CA LEU A 429 -8.77 28.95 -18.91
C LEU A 429 -7.46 28.17 -19.00
N THR A 430 -6.64 28.48 -19.99
CA THR A 430 -5.29 27.94 -20.11
C THR A 430 -4.26 29.05 -20.01
N ILE A 431 -3.36 28.95 -19.03
CA ILE A 431 -2.17 29.80 -18.87
C ILE A 431 -0.95 28.99 -19.28
N ARG A 432 -0.19 29.52 -20.23
CA ARG A 432 1.04 28.92 -20.74
C ARG A 432 2.21 29.82 -20.38
N MET A 433 3.18 29.25 -19.68
CA MET A 433 4.45 29.88 -19.36
C MET A 433 5.57 29.14 -20.09
N ARG A 434 6.25 29.85 -20.98
CA ARG A 434 7.37 29.34 -21.77
C ARG A 434 8.63 30.09 -21.38
N ASP A 435 9.64 29.36 -20.95
CA ASP A 435 11.00 29.87 -20.80
C ASP A 435 11.87 29.39 -21.97
N TYR A 436 12.93 30.15 -22.26
CA TYR A 436 13.96 29.78 -23.24
C TYR A 436 15.26 29.42 -22.51
N GLY A 437 15.13 28.66 -21.40
CA GLY A 437 16.24 28.24 -20.57
C GLY A 437 16.93 26.93 -20.98
N ILE A 438 17.60 26.32 -20.00
CA ILE A 438 18.42 25.10 -20.17
C ILE A 438 17.64 23.85 -20.63
N GLY A 439 16.31 23.89 -20.61
CA GLY A 439 15.45 22.75 -20.97
C GLY A 439 15.65 21.53 -20.07
N MET A 440 15.02 20.41 -20.44
CA MET A 440 15.00 19.19 -19.62
C MET A 440 15.17 17.93 -20.47
N GLU A 441 15.93 16.96 -19.94
CA GLU A 441 16.08 15.63 -20.55
C GLU A 441 14.80 14.80 -20.43
N ARG A 442 14.66 13.79 -21.29
CA ARG A 442 13.43 12.98 -21.38
C ARG A 442 13.18 12.16 -20.11
N GLU A 443 14.24 11.69 -19.46
CA GLU A 443 14.19 10.96 -18.20
C GLU A 443 13.70 11.85 -17.06
N VAL A 444 14.16 13.11 -17.02
CA VAL A 444 13.77 14.09 -16.01
C VAL A 444 12.31 14.49 -16.22
N MET A 445 11.88 14.73 -17.47
CA MET A 445 10.49 15.08 -17.83
C MET A 445 9.44 14.10 -17.30
N GLN A 446 9.78 12.83 -17.14
CA GLN A 446 8.87 11.82 -16.59
C GLN A 446 8.64 11.98 -15.08
N ARG A 447 9.57 12.63 -14.37
CA ARG A 447 9.60 12.70 -12.90
C ARG A 447 9.65 14.12 -12.34
N ILE A 448 9.57 15.18 -13.16
CA ILE A 448 9.63 16.59 -12.72
C ILE A 448 8.57 17.01 -11.69
N PHE A 449 7.47 16.26 -11.62
CA PHE A 449 6.38 16.52 -10.68
C PHE A 449 6.41 15.56 -9.49
N ASP A 450 7.35 14.62 -9.47
CA ASP A 450 7.53 13.74 -8.33
C ASP A 450 8.17 14.57 -7.20
N PRO A 451 7.70 14.42 -5.96
CA PRO A 451 8.27 15.16 -4.84
C PRO A 451 9.76 14.87 -4.71
N PHE A 452 10.54 15.90 -4.38
CA PHE A 452 11.98 15.79 -4.14
C PHE A 452 12.84 15.47 -5.36
N GLU A 453 12.26 15.38 -6.56
CA GLU A 453 13.04 15.25 -7.78
C GLU A 453 13.69 16.58 -8.14
N GLN A 454 14.99 16.50 -8.42
CA GLN A 454 15.82 17.60 -8.87
C GLN A 454 16.63 17.13 -10.07
N GLY A 455 16.84 18.02 -11.05
CA GLY A 455 17.67 17.70 -12.21
C GLY A 455 19.12 17.37 -11.82
N ASN A 456 19.96 17.03 -12.81
CA ASN A 456 21.35 16.59 -12.61
C ASN A 456 22.16 17.31 -11.49
N ARG A 457 22.97 16.53 -10.75
CA ARG A 457 23.87 16.94 -9.64
C ARG A 457 24.74 18.19 -9.84
N SER A 458 24.98 18.62 -11.08
CA SER A 458 25.71 19.86 -11.38
C SER A 458 24.85 21.13 -11.23
N VAL A 459 23.52 21.00 -11.32
CA VAL A 459 22.53 22.07 -11.15
C VAL A 459 22.18 22.25 -9.67
N GLU A 460 22.18 21.16 -8.88
CA GLU A 460 21.96 21.14 -7.42
C GLU A 460 22.86 22.15 -6.69
N ARG A 461 24.18 22.17 -6.98
CA ARG A 461 25.14 23.06 -6.31
C ARG A 461 24.98 24.54 -6.66
N ARG A 462 24.35 24.86 -7.79
CA ARG A 462 24.30 26.23 -8.33
C ARG A 462 22.99 26.96 -8.00
N PHE A 463 21.94 26.20 -7.67
CA PHE A 463 20.57 26.74 -7.69
C PHE A 463 19.66 26.32 -6.52
N GLY A 464 19.98 25.28 -5.72
CA GLY A 464 19.33 24.93 -4.43
C GLY A 464 17.80 24.66 -4.43
N GLY A 465 17.27 24.05 -3.36
CA GLY A 465 15.83 23.88 -3.08
C GLY A 465 15.45 22.46 -2.61
N LEU A 466 14.21 22.23 -2.19
CA LEU A 466 13.71 20.89 -1.78
C LEU A 466 13.14 20.04 -2.93
N GLY A 467 12.96 20.60 -4.13
CA GLY A 467 12.31 19.89 -5.25
C GLY A 467 10.80 19.69 -5.06
N LEU A 468 10.16 20.49 -4.20
CA LEU A 468 8.74 20.36 -3.88
C LEU A 468 7.83 21.28 -4.72
N GLY A 469 8.33 22.42 -5.19
CA GLY A 469 7.51 23.47 -5.79
C GLY A 469 6.64 23.01 -6.97
N LEU A 470 7.16 22.20 -7.89
CA LEU A 470 6.38 21.67 -9.03
C LEU A 470 5.37 20.60 -8.60
N ALA A 471 5.74 19.72 -7.67
CA ALA A 471 4.85 18.69 -7.11
C ALA A 471 3.67 19.32 -6.35
N ILE A 472 3.94 20.36 -5.54
CA ILE A 472 2.92 21.17 -4.85
C ILE A 472 2.05 21.88 -5.89
N SER A 473 2.63 22.54 -6.88
CA SER A 473 1.88 23.28 -7.90
C SER A 473 0.92 22.38 -8.69
N LYS A 474 1.36 21.15 -9.03
CA LYS A 474 0.50 20.16 -9.71
C LYS A 474 -0.63 19.68 -8.80
N SER A 475 -0.33 19.38 -7.54
CA SER A 475 -1.33 18.95 -6.56
C SER A 475 -2.35 20.05 -6.26
N LEU A 476 -1.89 21.30 -6.12
CA LEU A 476 -2.76 22.46 -5.97
C LEU A 476 -3.64 22.64 -7.20
N ALA A 477 -3.09 22.60 -8.42
CA ALA A 477 -3.89 22.69 -9.64
C ALA A 477 -4.99 21.61 -9.69
N GLN A 478 -4.66 20.37 -9.32
CA GLN A 478 -5.63 19.27 -9.26
C GLN A 478 -6.70 19.48 -8.18
N ALA A 479 -6.30 19.93 -6.99
CA ALA A 479 -7.23 20.23 -5.90
C ALA A 479 -8.20 21.37 -6.26
N HIS A 480 -7.81 22.25 -7.17
CA HIS A 480 -8.66 23.28 -7.77
C HIS A 480 -9.50 22.81 -8.98
N GLY A 481 -9.51 21.51 -9.28
CA GLY A 481 -10.21 20.96 -10.45
C GLY A 481 -9.52 21.22 -11.79
N GLY A 482 -8.28 21.69 -11.78
CA GLY A 482 -7.46 21.96 -12.96
C GLY A 482 -6.39 20.91 -13.22
N THR A 483 -5.51 21.21 -14.18
CA THR A 483 -4.36 20.37 -14.53
C THR A 483 -3.12 21.23 -14.77
N LEU A 484 -1.95 20.73 -14.38
CA LEU A 484 -0.65 21.31 -14.69
C LEU A 484 0.18 20.28 -15.46
N THR A 485 0.67 20.67 -16.64
CA THR A 485 1.52 19.83 -17.49
C THR A 485 2.77 20.60 -17.91
N ALA A 486 3.84 19.89 -18.27
CA ALA A 486 5.05 20.50 -18.80
C ALA A 486 5.51 19.80 -20.08
N LYS A 487 6.23 20.54 -20.92
CA LYS A 487 6.90 20.04 -22.14
C LYS A 487 8.27 20.70 -22.26
N SER A 488 9.25 19.95 -22.73
CA SER A 488 10.56 20.46 -23.16
C SER A 488 11.05 19.60 -24.32
N GLU A 489 11.70 20.21 -25.30
CA GLU A 489 12.23 19.54 -26.49
C GLU A 489 13.66 19.00 -26.29
N GLY A 490 14.13 18.97 -25.04
CA GLY A 490 15.48 18.55 -24.66
C GLY A 490 16.29 19.70 -24.04
N ARG A 491 17.58 19.44 -23.79
CA ARG A 491 18.50 20.47 -23.28
C ARG A 491 18.60 21.64 -24.25
N ASP A 492 18.72 22.84 -23.68
CA ASP A 492 18.90 24.14 -24.34
C ASP A 492 17.74 24.52 -25.28
N ARG A 493 16.56 23.92 -25.08
CA ARG A 493 15.33 24.23 -25.83
C ARG A 493 14.25 24.91 -24.96
N GLY A 494 14.59 25.23 -23.72
CA GLY A 494 13.66 25.78 -22.74
C GLY A 494 12.57 24.78 -22.32
N SER A 495 11.60 25.27 -21.56
CA SER A 495 10.43 24.50 -21.17
C SER A 495 9.14 25.29 -21.27
N THR A 496 8.03 24.56 -21.32
CA THR A 496 6.69 25.13 -21.39
C THR A 496 5.80 24.44 -20.38
N PHE A 497 5.34 25.21 -19.40
CA PHE A 497 4.35 24.78 -18.41
C PHE A 497 2.96 25.28 -18.83
N VAL A 498 1.96 24.41 -18.71
CA VAL A 498 0.58 24.69 -19.11
C VAL A 498 -0.33 24.37 -17.94
N LEU A 499 -0.89 25.42 -17.34
CA LEU A 499 -1.90 25.35 -16.30
C LEU A 499 -3.28 25.51 -16.95
N SER A 500 -4.17 24.54 -16.77
CA SER A 500 -5.55 24.59 -17.26
C SER A 500 -6.51 24.53 -16.10
N MET A 501 -7.44 25.47 -16.02
CA MET A 501 -8.37 25.65 -14.90
C MET A 501 -9.81 25.76 -15.43
N PRO A 502 -10.82 25.28 -14.68
CA PRO A 502 -12.22 25.60 -14.96
C PRO A 502 -12.44 27.11 -14.89
N ALA A 503 -12.93 27.69 -15.98
CA ALA A 503 -13.26 29.11 -16.06
C ALA A 503 -14.69 29.35 -15.56
N LEU A 504 -14.87 30.42 -14.77
CA LEU A 504 -16.18 30.90 -14.37
C LEU A 504 -16.84 31.66 -15.53
N SER A 505 -18.14 31.44 -15.71
CA SER A 505 -18.93 32.18 -16.69
C SER A 505 -19.12 33.63 -16.25
N ALA A 506 -19.24 34.56 -17.20
CA ALA A 506 -19.52 35.97 -16.93
C ALA A 506 -20.81 36.20 -16.09
N ALA A 507 -21.75 35.25 -16.10
CA ALA A 507 -22.97 35.30 -15.28
C ALA A 507 -22.72 34.99 -13.78
N GLU A 508 -21.66 34.26 -13.44
CA GLU A 508 -21.32 33.86 -12.06
C GLU A 508 -20.42 34.88 -11.34
N VAL A 509 -19.75 35.77 -12.08
CA VAL A 509 -18.87 36.81 -11.53
C VAL A 509 -19.64 38.01 -10.94
N LEU A 510 -20.91 38.22 -11.36
CA LEU A 510 -21.70 39.41 -11.04
C LEU A 510 -22.35 39.42 -9.63
N THR A 511 -22.10 38.42 -8.77
CA THR A 511 -22.75 38.32 -7.44
C THR A 511 -21.92 38.84 -6.26
N VAL A 512 -20.78 39.50 -6.46
CA VAL A 512 -19.97 40.06 -5.36
C VAL A 512 -19.67 41.55 -5.61
N PRO A 513 -19.98 42.47 -4.68
CA PRO A 513 -19.71 43.90 -4.86
C PRO A 513 -18.20 44.20 -4.76
N PRO A 514 -17.66 45.12 -5.59
CA PRO A 514 -16.27 45.55 -5.47
C PRO A 514 -16.10 46.44 -4.23
N LYS A 515 -15.18 46.07 -3.33
CA LYS A 515 -14.85 46.88 -2.15
C LYS A 515 -13.85 47.97 -2.58
N ALA A 516 -14.27 49.23 -2.50
CA ALA A 516 -13.45 50.39 -2.84
C ALA A 516 -12.35 50.58 -1.78
N THR A 517 -11.10 50.67 -2.22
CA THR A 517 -9.96 51.13 -1.43
C THR A 517 -10.07 52.65 -1.27
N SER A 518 -10.25 53.12 -0.03
CA SER A 518 -10.20 54.54 0.32
C SER A 518 -8.89 54.81 1.05
N GLU A 519 -8.00 55.57 0.41
CA GLU A 519 -6.85 56.18 1.07
C GLU A 519 -7.36 57.20 2.11
N ALA A 520 -7.26 56.87 3.40
CA ALA A 520 -7.56 57.80 4.49
C ALA A 520 -6.32 58.01 5.37
N SER A 521 -6.01 59.30 5.56
CA SER A 521 -4.87 59.86 6.30
C SER A 521 -4.62 59.24 7.68
N GLN A 522 -3.37 58.80 7.90
CA GLN A 522 -2.87 58.21 9.14
C GLN A 522 -2.93 59.19 10.33
N GLN A 523 -3.82 58.93 11.29
CA GLN A 523 -3.67 59.38 12.68
C GLN A 523 -3.13 58.21 13.51
N GLY A 524 -2.17 58.49 14.40
CA GLY A 524 -1.57 57.49 15.28
C GLY A 524 -2.56 56.91 16.29
N LEU A 525 -2.86 55.61 16.17
CA LEU A 525 -3.74 54.85 17.07
C LEU A 525 -3.03 54.40 18.36
N LYS A 526 -3.79 54.27 19.46
CA LYS A 526 -3.38 53.56 20.67
C LYS A 526 -3.74 52.07 20.57
N ILE A 527 -2.75 51.21 20.43
CA ILE A 527 -2.91 49.77 20.21
C ILE A 527 -2.56 48.99 21.48
N LEU A 528 -3.44 48.09 21.91
CA LEU A 528 -3.13 47.08 22.91
C LEU A 528 -2.69 45.80 22.18
N PHE A 529 -1.42 45.43 22.29
CA PHE A 529 -0.85 44.25 21.66
C PHE A 529 -0.63 43.14 22.70
N VAL A 530 -1.15 41.95 22.44
CA VAL A 530 -1.13 40.82 23.39
C VAL A 530 -0.53 39.58 22.71
N ASP A 531 0.66 39.16 23.15
CA ASP A 531 1.34 37.96 22.68
C ASP A 531 2.22 37.41 23.81
N ASP A 532 2.23 36.09 24.00
CA ASP A 532 2.97 35.42 25.07
C ASP A 532 4.49 35.42 24.81
N HIS A 533 4.90 35.64 23.57
CA HIS A 533 6.29 35.71 23.16
C HIS A 533 6.84 37.14 23.26
N GLN A 534 7.67 37.37 24.29
CA GLN A 534 8.23 38.70 24.61
C GLN A 534 9.02 39.31 23.44
N ASP A 535 9.80 38.51 22.71
CA ASP A 535 10.59 38.99 21.58
C ASP A 535 9.69 39.46 20.41
N THR A 536 8.59 38.75 20.17
CA THR A 536 7.58 39.12 19.17
C THR A 536 6.92 40.45 19.55
N CYS A 537 6.53 40.61 20.82
CA CYS A 537 5.99 41.86 21.36
C CYS A 537 6.98 43.02 21.16
N ALA A 538 8.23 42.85 21.58
CA ALA A 538 9.25 43.90 21.51
C ALA A 538 9.57 44.31 20.06
N ALA A 539 9.58 43.36 19.13
CA ALA A 539 9.80 43.63 17.71
C ALA A 539 8.63 44.40 17.07
N LEU A 540 7.39 43.92 17.28
CA LEU A 540 6.20 44.55 16.72
C LEU A 540 5.88 45.90 17.36
N GLU A 541 6.12 46.06 18.66
CA GLU A 541 6.02 47.35 19.36
C GLU A 541 6.93 48.39 18.71
N LYS A 542 8.21 48.06 18.53
CA LYS A 542 9.18 48.97 17.87
C LYS A 542 8.73 49.35 16.46
N LEU A 543 8.16 48.42 15.69
CA LEU A 543 7.71 48.67 14.32
C LEU A 543 6.47 49.57 14.28
N LEU A 544 5.45 49.27 15.08
CA LEU A 544 4.22 50.04 15.16
C LEU A 544 4.46 51.45 15.74
N VAL A 545 5.34 51.59 16.73
CA VAL A 545 5.76 52.90 17.27
C VAL A 545 6.48 53.74 16.20
N ARG A 546 7.35 53.12 15.37
CA ARG A 546 7.99 53.82 14.24
C ARG A 546 6.99 54.31 13.19
N ARG A 547 5.81 53.70 13.10
CA ARG A 547 4.71 54.12 12.22
C ARG A 547 3.76 55.13 12.87
N GLY A 548 4.11 55.63 14.05
CA GLY A 548 3.37 56.70 14.73
C GLY A 548 2.24 56.21 15.65
N HIS A 549 2.12 54.91 15.88
CA HIS A 549 1.18 54.35 16.86
C HIS A 549 1.74 54.40 18.28
N LEU A 550 0.85 54.44 19.28
CA LEU A 550 1.20 54.23 20.68
C LEU A 550 0.83 52.80 21.06
N VAL A 551 1.80 51.96 21.36
CA VAL A 551 1.55 50.53 21.62
C VAL A 551 1.80 50.21 23.08
N ALA A 552 0.84 49.53 23.72
CA ALA A 552 1.03 48.87 25.01
C ALA A 552 1.11 47.37 24.78
N THR A 553 2.21 46.74 25.17
CA THR A 553 2.42 45.29 25.05
C THR A 553 2.07 44.58 26.36
N THR A 554 1.37 43.45 26.25
CA THR A 554 1.01 42.58 27.38
C THR A 554 1.18 41.12 26.97
N HIS A 555 1.33 40.22 27.95
CA HIS A 555 1.77 38.84 27.67
C HIS A 555 0.76 37.75 28.06
N ASN A 556 -0.39 38.16 28.59
CA ASN A 556 -1.42 37.26 29.08
C ASN A 556 -2.75 38.01 29.23
N VAL A 557 -3.85 37.26 29.31
CA VAL A 557 -5.22 37.79 29.40
C VAL A 557 -5.37 38.71 30.60
N ARG A 558 -4.82 38.33 31.76
CA ARG A 558 -4.92 39.13 32.99
C ARG A 558 -4.30 40.53 32.83
N SER A 559 -3.05 40.60 32.36
CA SER A 559 -2.34 41.86 32.16
C SER A 559 -2.99 42.73 31.08
N ALA A 560 -3.50 42.11 30.01
CA ALA A 560 -4.26 42.82 28.98
C ALA A 560 -5.55 43.45 29.53
N MET A 561 -6.31 42.71 30.36
CA MET A 561 -7.52 43.23 31.00
C MET A 561 -7.22 44.34 32.01
N GLU A 562 -6.20 44.17 32.84
CA GLU A 562 -5.76 45.20 33.78
C GLU A 562 -5.37 46.50 33.05
N GLU A 563 -4.68 46.38 31.92
CA GLU A 563 -4.24 47.52 31.12
C GLU A 563 -5.42 48.20 30.41
N ALA A 564 -6.35 47.42 29.86
CA ALA A 564 -7.57 47.93 29.22
C ALA A 564 -8.55 48.60 30.19
N VAL A 565 -8.50 48.27 31.49
CA VAL A 565 -9.27 48.98 32.53
C VAL A 565 -8.63 50.31 32.89
N ARG A 566 -7.28 50.37 32.93
CA ARG A 566 -6.52 51.58 33.29
C ARG A 566 -6.46 52.60 32.15
N ASN A 567 -6.42 52.13 30.90
CA ASN A 567 -6.18 52.95 29.72
C ASN A 567 -7.23 52.70 28.63
N LYS A 568 -7.46 53.70 27.78
CA LYS A 568 -8.29 53.55 26.58
C LYS A 568 -7.42 53.26 25.36
N PHE A 569 -7.81 52.23 24.61
CA PHE A 569 -7.18 51.79 23.37
C PHE A 569 -8.15 51.92 22.20
N ASP A 570 -7.60 52.19 21.03
CA ASP A 570 -8.32 52.32 19.76
C ASP A 570 -8.39 50.98 19.01
N LEU A 571 -7.49 50.04 19.31
CA LEU A 571 -7.41 48.73 18.67
C LEU A 571 -6.81 47.67 19.61
N LEU A 572 -7.39 46.47 19.64
CA LEU A 572 -6.79 45.27 20.21
C LEU A 572 -6.13 44.44 19.11
N ILE A 573 -4.93 43.95 19.34
CA ILE A 573 -4.30 42.93 18.52
C ILE A 573 -3.85 41.82 19.48
N SER A 574 -4.39 40.60 19.33
CA SER A 574 -4.17 39.53 20.32
C SER A 574 -3.91 38.18 19.67
N ASP A 575 -2.91 37.45 20.18
CA ASP A 575 -2.84 36.00 19.96
C ASP A 575 -4.07 35.32 20.58
N ILE A 576 -4.57 34.28 19.93
CA ILE A 576 -5.63 33.40 20.42
C ILE A 576 -5.11 32.48 21.52
N ALA A 577 -3.87 31.99 21.38
CA ALA A 577 -3.25 31.09 22.35
C ALA A 577 -2.47 31.91 23.39
N LEU A 578 -3.06 32.12 24.56
CA LEU A 578 -2.43 32.82 25.68
C LEU A 578 -2.24 31.84 26.87
N PRO A 579 -1.26 32.08 27.74
CA PRO A 579 -0.88 31.12 28.80
C PRO A 579 -1.93 30.97 29.91
N ASP A 580 -2.78 31.98 30.13
CA ASP A 580 -3.77 32.03 31.21
C ASP A 580 -5.24 32.08 30.73
N GLY A 581 -5.47 31.87 29.42
CA GLY A 581 -6.80 31.88 28.81
C GLY A 581 -6.72 31.94 27.28
N SER A 582 -7.83 32.23 26.61
CA SER A 582 -7.84 32.45 25.17
C SER A 582 -7.97 33.94 24.82
N GLY A 583 -7.30 34.38 23.75
CA GLY A 583 -7.57 35.69 23.13
C GLY A 583 -9.04 35.87 22.72
N LEU A 584 -9.77 34.77 22.46
CA LEU A 584 -11.22 34.80 22.26
C LEU A 584 -11.96 35.27 23.51
N ASP A 585 -11.58 34.76 24.68
CA ASP A 585 -12.17 35.15 25.96
C ASP A 585 -11.85 36.60 26.29
N LEU A 586 -10.61 37.02 26.00
CA LEU A 586 -10.18 38.41 26.14
C LEU A 586 -11.05 39.36 25.32
N MET A 587 -11.29 39.04 24.04
CA MET A 587 -12.14 39.87 23.17
C MET A 587 -13.59 39.92 23.66
N MET A 588 -14.16 38.78 24.08
CA MET A 588 -15.51 38.74 24.63
C MET A 588 -15.63 39.60 25.90
N GLN A 589 -14.65 39.54 26.80
CA GLN A 589 -14.61 40.35 28.02
C GLN A 589 -14.43 41.83 27.71
N LEU A 590 -13.52 42.19 26.80
CA LEU A 590 -13.28 43.57 26.38
C LEU A 590 -14.50 44.18 25.66
N ARG A 591 -15.24 43.38 24.88
CA ARG A 591 -16.52 43.81 24.28
C ARG A 591 -17.61 44.11 25.29
N ALA A 592 -17.60 43.46 26.46
CA ALA A 592 -18.58 43.71 27.50
C ALA A 592 -18.37 45.07 28.18
N ILE A 593 -17.14 45.60 28.17
CA ILE A 593 -16.77 46.86 28.83
C ILE A 593 -16.45 48.00 27.85
N SER A 594 -16.16 47.70 26.58
CA SER A 594 -15.76 48.66 25.55
C SER A 594 -16.17 48.21 24.15
N LYS A 595 -16.17 49.11 23.16
CA LYS A 595 -16.41 48.77 21.75
C LYS A 595 -15.11 48.73 20.93
N ILE A 596 -13.99 48.37 21.57
CA ILE A 596 -12.71 48.33 20.84
C ILE A 596 -12.80 47.31 19.71
N PRO A 597 -12.38 47.67 18.49
CA PRO A 597 -12.20 46.68 17.44
C PRO A 597 -10.98 45.81 17.76
N GLY A 598 -10.95 44.60 17.21
CA GLY A 598 -9.90 43.62 17.50
C GLY A 598 -9.42 42.90 16.25
N ILE A 599 -8.12 42.61 16.19
CA ILE A 599 -7.49 41.70 15.23
C ILE A 599 -6.97 40.47 15.98
N ALA A 600 -7.43 39.29 15.59
CA ALA A 600 -6.93 38.02 16.15
C ALA A 600 -5.67 37.58 15.42
N ILE A 601 -4.72 36.98 16.13
CA ILE A 601 -3.53 36.33 15.59
C ILE A 601 -3.57 34.85 15.96
N SER A 602 -3.27 33.95 15.02
CA SER A 602 -3.17 32.51 15.33
C SER A 602 -1.98 31.83 14.66
N GLY A 603 -1.45 30.78 15.29
CA GLY A 603 -0.37 29.95 14.74
C GLY A 603 -0.83 28.86 13.76
N PHE A 604 -2.10 28.45 13.82
CA PHE A 604 -2.67 27.41 12.96
C PHE A 604 -3.91 27.96 12.26
N GLY A 605 -3.76 28.33 10.98
CA GLY A 605 -4.82 28.92 10.16
C GLY A 605 -5.93 27.96 9.72
N ASN A 606 -6.54 27.18 10.62
CA ASN A 606 -7.72 26.38 10.31
C ASN A 606 -8.96 27.30 10.23
N ASN A 607 -9.88 27.06 9.28
CA ASN A 607 -11.10 27.89 9.10
C ASN A 607 -11.95 28.00 10.37
N GLY A 608 -11.93 26.97 11.21
CA GLY A 608 -12.63 26.98 12.50
C GLY A 608 -12.13 28.05 13.46
N ASP A 609 -10.84 28.41 13.41
CA ASP A 609 -10.26 29.43 14.30
C ASP A 609 -10.59 30.85 13.83
N ILE A 610 -10.69 31.06 12.51
CA ILE A 610 -11.18 32.33 11.94
C ILE A 610 -12.64 32.53 12.31
N GLU A 611 -13.50 31.54 12.06
CA GLU A 611 -14.92 31.65 12.35
C GLU A 611 -15.20 31.87 13.84
N ARG A 612 -14.47 31.16 14.72
CA ARG A 612 -14.51 31.37 16.17
C ARG A 612 -14.05 32.77 16.58
N SER A 613 -12.98 33.30 15.96
CA SER A 613 -12.53 34.67 16.25
C SER A 613 -13.57 35.73 15.88
N LEU A 614 -14.20 35.60 14.71
CA LEU A 614 -15.28 36.50 14.29
C LEU A 614 -16.50 36.39 15.22
N GLN A 615 -16.88 35.18 15.62
CA GLN A 615 -17.96 34.94 16.59
C GLN A 615 -17.66 35.52 17.97
N ALA A 616 -16.41 35.47 18.43
CA ALA A 616 -15.96 36.09 19.69
C ALA A 616 -15.93 37.62 19.62
N GLY A 617 -16.06 38.20 18.42
CA GLY A 617 -16.20 39.63 18.20
C GLY A 617 -14.97 40.34 17.64
N PHE A 618 -13.94 39.61 17.21
CA PHE A 618 -12.85 40.17 16.41
C PHE A 618 -13.37 40.65 15.05
N SER A 619 -12.74 41.68 14.51
CA SER A 619 -13.08 42.31 13.23
C SER A 619 -12.24 41.77 12.07
N ASP A 620 -11.05 41.26 12.35
CA ASP A 620 -10.18 40.60 11.37
C ASP A 620 -9.31 39.52 12.04
N HIS A 621 -8.68 38.66 11.23
CA HIS A 621 -7.83 37.55 11.68
C HIS A 621 -6.58 37.42 10.82
N LEU A 622 -5.41 37.38 11.45
CA LEU A 622 -4.10 37.16 10.84
C LEU A 622 -3.48 35.83 11.28
N ILE A 623 -2.74 35.19 10.39
CA ILE A 623 -2.07 33.91 10.65
C ILE A 623 -0.56 34.18 10.76
N LYS A 624 0.09 33.63 11.80
CA LYS A 624 1.55 33.68 11.95
C LYS A 624 2.23 32.85 10.84
N PRO A 625 3.35 33.30 10.26
CA PRO A 625 4.11 34.51 10.57
C PRO A 625 3.46 35.79 10.00
N ILE A 626 3.36 36.84 10.81
CA ILE A 626 2.73 38.11 10.44
C ILE A 626 3.71 38.96 9.65
N LYS A 627 3.37 39.34 8.43
CA LYS A 627 4.09 40.36 7.67
C LYS A 627 3.59 41.75 8.06
N LEU A 628 4.49 42.72 8.09
CA LEU A 628 4.16 44.09 8.51
C LEU A 628 3.09 44.70 7.60
N ASP A 629 3.19 44.52 6.29
CA ASP A 629 2.24 45.07 5.31
C ASP A 629 0.83 44.48 5.49
N ASP A 630 0.74 43.18 5.81
CA ASP A 630 -0.54 42.50 6.09
C ASP A 630 -1.17 43.01 7.38
N LEU A 631 -0.35 43.30 8.39
CA LEU A 631 -0.78 43.90 9.65
C LEU A 631 -1.29 45.32 9.46
N GLU A 632 -0.59 46.15 8.69
CA GLU A 632 -1.02 47.51 8.37
C GLU A 632 -2.32 47.53 7.60
N ALA A 633 -2.45 46.69 6.57
CA ALA A 633 -3.67 46.55 5.81
C ALA A 633 -4.85 46.09 6.70
N ALA A 634 -4.60 45.19 7.67
CA ALA A 634 -5.63 44.77 8.62
C ALA A 634 -6.04 45.90 9.57
N ILE A 635 -5.07 46.68 10.08
CA ILE A 635 -5.34 47.86 10.92
C ILE A 635 -6.21 48.86 10.15
N GLU A 636 -5.87 49.17 8.90
CA GLU A 636 -6.64 50.07 8.05
C GLU A 636 -8.05 49.56 7.80
N ARG A 637 -8.21 48.27 7.45
CA ARG A 637 -9.53 47.64 7.25
C ARG A 637 -10.41 47.71 8.49
N VAL A 638 -9.84 47.46 9.66
CA VAL A 638 -10.60 47.40 10.91
C VAL A 638 -11.01 48.78 11.41
N ILE A 639 -10.20 49.80 11.15
CA ILE A 639 -10.46 51.17 11.58
C ILE A 639 -11.37 51.92 10.59
N ALA A 640 -11.32 51.59 9.30
CA ALA A 640 -12.17 52.20 8.28
C ALA A 640 -13.65 51.74 8.34
N GLY A 641 -13.93 50.63 9.02
CA GLY A 641 -15.26 49.98 9.06
C GLY A 641 -15.59 49.17 7.81
#